data_AF-A0A8J8IUX3-F1
#
_entry.id   AF-A0A8J8IUX3-F1
#
_cell.length_a   1.000
_cell.length_b   1.000
_cell.length_c   1.000
_cell.angle_alpha   90.00
_cell.angle_beta   90.00
_cell.angle_gamma   90.00
#
_symmetry.space_group_name_H-M   'P 1'
#
loop_
_entity.id
_entity.type
_entity.pdbx_description
1 polymer ?
#
loop_
_entity_poly.entity_id
_entity_poly.type
_entity_poly.pdbx_seq_one_letter_code
_entity_poly.pdbx_strand_id
1 'polypeptide(L)'
;MEGEPMRRRGFLMNSAVLLLLIPLLLLIATYEDASSMIITSQSENVQIERTFRLTSYLEEDFKNILALSTKRAIALSVDYVTSERPLDNASAALEQLITYGHYPYIGGTSSKWTSREEFFMKNNTIKDWLMNMKWELERQGYTMKPSPDEIVRNMKLTVAPLDSFHIVINASIPTIVIEDSSGLVVYNSSIPQNGSVYVVIPIEGIEDPLFPYLTSGRASRIISACKFAYPSITPPYIRLDGYGQSNIKTFSGQLYNVPRGGTIFYSDKYIAGENVLGYITRQQPSETPNAPYIFNTTLGGRKVSPVSVFNPGDIGVMTFDSISEDGGTSTHWCEKKLEYRANMTLPSTTPLNSLVLLELTPTSVPFGSAVHDGTAASIRIYKRSDTSCNIAPYWIEYWGDDKILIWLNTTDTREYTVYYSTSDQNMEWSGNIAIFPVHNQSVTLTAGEEKSEIISNIPWSSFFVRYSIKGEESTKDFDGGVEVAFNSSKCILVVKSISTTVFSRMDTENVQIPIYLSATNISDLGAHWTTNKAAITITDVYGNQVPFWIEYWNSEGALIWVKANLTDDTSLLERFLKFIYGIMPPFIQEWMDFMFGWLSDTYYNVFLICPSNEQPVRGDGNKVFEFFDDFNGNSLDTNEWNYKTVNGGSYSVSNGVLKLQGNNDKNADVWIWTKKTFPSSYVIGMRAYLKNQPFFMWYIDSYGDAWIEHVVGKTGHLRTFNIADGSLSSYQEKGGKYKKGEWSRLELYIDSGDFYTYQTTSQFKGMWGSPVSEYTWYNSEADEPIGLGQIYKGPSRYDFIYVRKYLDISEMEQNSIFVSLQKRVQFIDDNPGHRDHGGDKLAILQEWSTNLDNYNGAWYMNTPQRYEVIVEKGSRTLDLTFTHTPNLAGSRESTASVQVGQATGFRLFATIDNDQGNDAYFDWIVAASYPYETYTTSQIRTTPSESIPSVGGYSTARVYDIQPFIDCIQAQKYFGVEGAPSFFERLEGGDTTNQNYYERIAAKMQRTVYGTARYPIGLISFILPKDLPPNLNFLVRKQPAADYIYLNYRDYSSNDPNSKKVFGISTNGGVSSLLLDENFYLTPEIARKVFGVQGASDLLQG
;
A
#
# COMPACT_ATOMS: atom_id res chain seq x y z
N MET A 1 -7.36 -91.82 -69.30
CA MET A 1 -7.43 -91.84 -70.77
C MET A 1 -6.91 -90.50 -71.26
N GLU A 2 -5.87 -90.56 -72.09
CA GLU A 2 -5.17 -89.45 -72.72
C GLU A 2 -6.03 -88.66 -73.71
N GLY A 3 -5.61 -87.43 -74.01
CA GLY A 3 -6.14 -86.61 -75.10
C GLY A 3 -5.55 -85.19 -75.14
N GLU A 4 -4.36 -85.03 -75.73
CA GLU A 4 -3.78 -83.78 -76.25
C GLU A 4 -4.52 -83.32 -77.55
N PRO A 5 -4.21 -82.18 -78.21
CA PRO A 5 -3.96 -80.79 -77.75
C PRO A 5 -4.66 -79.73 -78.67
N MET A 6 -5.23 -78.63 -78.16
CA MET A 6 -5.59 -77.45 -79.00
C MET A 6 -5.69 -76.10 -78.26
N ARG A 7 -5.05 -75.91 -77.09
CA ARG A 7 -5.23 -74.71 -76.24
C ARG A 7 -4.24 -73.55 -76.43
N ARG A 8 -3.24 -73.64 -77.31
CA ARG A 8 -2.15 -72.64 -77.36
C ARG A 8 -2.47 -71.30 -78.05
N ARG A 9 -3.44 -71.22 -78.99
CA ARG A 9 -3.69 -69.97 -79.75
C ARG A 9 -4.63 -68.98 -79.05
N GLY A 10 -5.72 -69.44 -78.42
CA GLY A 10 -6.66 -68.59 -77.69
C GLY A 10 -6.05 -67.97 -76.43
N PHE A 11 -5.14 -68.69 -75.76
CA PHE A 11 -4.38 -68.15 -74.63
C PHE A 11 -3.50 -66.97 -75.05
N LEU A 12 -2.83 -67.04 -76.21
CA LEU A 12 -1.97 -65.96 -76.71
C LEU A 12 -2.74 -64.71 -77.10
N MET A 13 -3.90 -64.83 -77.75
CA MET A 13 -4.73 -63.66 -78.09
C MET A 13 -5.36 -63.00 -76.86
N ASN A 14 -5.93 -63.77 -75.93
CA ASN A 14 -6.47 -63.21 -74.68
C ASN A 14 -5.37 -62.61 -73.79
N SER A 15 -4.19 -63.23 -73.76
CA SER A 15 -3.03 -62.68 -73.06
C SER A 15 -2.52 -61.41 -73.72
N ALA A 16 -2.54 -61.29 -75.06
CA ALA A 16 -2.17 -60.08 -75.78
C ALA A 16 -3.16 -58.93 -75.55
N VAL A 17 -4.46 -59.22 -75.51
CA VAL A 17 -5.51 -58.25 -75.17
C VAL A 17 -5.39 -57.80 -73.71
N LEU A 18 -5.14 -58.72 -72.77
CA LEU A 18 -4.83 -58.37 -71.37
C LEU A 18 -3.52 -57.57 -71.26
N LEU A 19 -2.47 -57.93 -72.01
CA LEU A 19 -1.21 -57.18 -72.07
C LEU A 19 -1.35 -55.79 -72.66
N LEU A 20 -2.40 -55.51 -73.44
CA LEU A 20 -2.71 -54.18 -73.96
C LEU A 20 -3.69 -53.42 -73.05
N LEU A 21 -4.68 -54.11 -72.48
CA LEU A 21 -5.66 -53.52 -71.57
C LEU A 21 -5.07 -53.14 -70.22
N ILE A 22 -4.16 -53.95 -69.66
CA ILE A 22 -3.54 -53.65 -68.37
C ILE A 22 -2.76 -52.32 -68.43
N PRO A 23 -1.87 -52.08 -69.41
CA PRO A 23 -1.21 -50.78 -69.56
C PRO A 23 -2.16 -49.65 -69.89
N LEU A 24 -3.21 -49.89 -70.69
CA LEU A 24 -4.17 -48.85 -71.05
C LEU A 24 -5.04 -48.43 -69.84
N LEU A 25 -5.50 -49.39 -69.04
CA LEU A 25 -6.22 -49.13 -67.79
C LEU A 25 -5.31 -48.49 -66.75
N LEU A 26 -4.03 -48.92 -66.66
CA LEU A 26 -3.02 -48.25 -65.84
C LEU A 26 -2.75 -46.82 -66.34
N LEU A 27 -2.72 -46.59 -67.64
CA LEU A 27 -2.54 -45.26 -68.24
C LEU A 27 -3.75 -44.36 -67.95
N ILE A 28 -4.98 -44.88 -68.07
CA ILE A 28 -6.20 -44.13 -67.74
C ILE A 28 -6.25 -43.83 -66.25
N ALA A 29 -5.95 -44.80 -65.39
CA ALA A 29 -5.91 -44.61 -63.95
C ALA A 29 -4.80 -43.61 -63.54
N THR A 30 -3.60 -43.71 -64.11
CA THR A 30 -2.52 -42.73 -63.85
C THR A 30 -2.81 -41.37 -64.46
N TYR A 31 -3.51 -41.28 -65.58
CA TYR A 31 -3.95 -40.01 -66.16
C TYR A 31 -5.06 -39.38 -65.32
N GLU A 32 -6.01 -40.17 -64.82
CA GLU A 32 -7.04 -39.71 -63.89
C GLU A 32 -6.41 -39.25 -62.58
N ASP A 33 -5.50 -40.02 -62.00
CA ASP A 33 -4.75 -39.66 -60.79
C ASP A 33 -3.89 -38.41 -61.01
N ALA A 34 -3.16 -38.31 -62.13
CA ALA A 34 -2.33 -37.16 -62.43
C ALA A 34 -3.16 -35.91 -62.74
N SER A 35 -4.25 -36.03 -63.51
CA SER A 35 -5.17 -34.94 -63.79
C SER A 35 -5.90 -34.50 -62.52
N SER A 36 -6.30 -35.43 -61.67
CA SER A 36 -6.89 -35.15 -60.37
C SER A 36 -5.89 -34.46 -59.45
N MET A 37 -4.63 -34.93 -59.38
CA MET A 37 -3.57 -34.25 -58.62
C MET A 37 -3.29 -32.85 -59.15
N ILE A 38 -3.25 -32.64 -60.46
CA ILE A 38 -2.99 -31.32 -61.05
C ILE A 38 -4.16 -30.37 -60.77
N ILE A 39 -5.41 -30.81 -60.95
CA ILE A 39 -6.59 -29.98 -60.66
C ILE A 39 -6.67 -29.68 -59.16
N THR A 40 -6.42 -30.67 -58.31
CA THR A 40 -6.40 -30.51 -56.84
C THR A 40 -5.27 -29.57 -56.42
N SER A 41 -4.06 -29.72 -56.94
CA SER A 41 -2.91 -28.85 -56.64
C SER A 41 -3.08 -27.42 -57.16
N GLN A 42 -3.65 -27.23 -58.35
CA GLN A 42 -3.98 -25.90 -58.88
C GLN A 42 -5.08 -25.25 -58.04
N SER A 43 -6.10 -26.00 -57.65
CA SER A 43 -7.16 -25.53 -56.74
C SER A 43 -6.59 -25.16 -55.36
N GLU A 44 -5.74 -26.01 -54.78
CA GLU A 44 -5.04 -25.76 -53.51
C GLU A 44 -4.14 -24.53 -53.60
N ASN A 45 -3.36 -24.37 -54.67
CA ASN A 45 -2.51 -23.19 -54.87
C ASN A 45 -3.33 -21.91 -55.02
N VAL A 46 -4.43 -21.94 -55.77
CA VAL A 46 -5.35 -20.80 -55.89
C VAL A 46 -6.01 -20.48 -54.55
N GLN A 47 -6.36 -21.49 -53.75
CA GLN A 47 -6.88 -21.28 -52.39
C GLN A 47 -5.81 -20.72 -51.45
N ILE A 48 -4.59 -21.24 -51.45
CA ILE A 48 -3.46 -20.76 -50.64
C ILE A 48 -3.12 -19.31 -51.00
N GLU A 49 -3.08 -18.97 -52.29
CA GLU A 49 -2.80 -17.61 -52.74
C GLU A 49 -3.94 -16.63 -52.37
N ARG A 50 -5.20 -17.06 -52.47
CA ARG A 50 -6.36 -16.28 -52.00
C ARG A 50 -6.31 -16.04 -50.50
N THR A 51 -6.00 -17.07 -49.71
CA THR A 51 -5.87 -16.99 -48.25
C THR A 51 -4.72 -16.07 -47.84
N PHE A 52 -3.54 -16.21 -48.46
CA PHE A 52 -2.39 -15.35 -48.21
C PHE A 52 -2.70 -13.88 -48.50
N ARG A 53 -3.27 -13.58 -49.68
CA ARG A 53 -3.68 -12.22 -50.06
C ARG A 53 -4.70 -11.64 -49.09
N LEU A 54 -5.68 -12.43 -48.65
CA LEU A 54 -6.69 -12.01 -47.67
C LEU A 54 -6.04 -11.59 -46.34
N THR A 55 -5.06 -12.35 -45.82
CA THR A 55 -4.39 -12.01 -44.56
C THR A 55 -3.57 -10.71 -44.62
N SER A 56 -2.79 -10.50 -45.69
CA SER A 56 -2.00 -9.28 -45.86
C SER A 56 -2.89 -8.05 -46.08
N TYR A 57 -3.98 -8.19 -46.83
CA TYR A 57 -4.95 -7.10 -47.03
C TYR A 57 -5.71 -6.75 -45.76
N LEU A 58 -6.06 -7.71 -44.91
CA LEU A 58 -6.76 -7.42 -43.65
C LEU A 58 -5.90 -6.58 -42.70
N GLU A 59 -4.61 -6.86 -42.56
CA GLU A 59 -3.73 -6.07 -41.69
C GLU A 59 -3.44 -4.68 -42.28
N GLU A 60 -3.21 -4.59 -43.60
CA GLU A 60 -3.00 -3.30 -44.28
C GLU A 60 -4.25 -2.42 -44.24
N ASP A 61 -5.42 -3.00 -44.49
CA ASP A 61 -6.69 -2.30 -44.42
C ASP A 61 -7.03 -1.91 -42.97
N PHE A 62 -6.67 -2.75 -41.99
CA PHE A 62 -6.78 -2.40 -40.58
C PHE A 62 -5.90 -1.20 -40.22
N LYS A 63 -4.65 -1.13 -40.70
CA LYS A 63 -3.78 0.05 -40.55
C LYS A 63 -4.41 1.29 -41.19
N ASN A 64 -4.97 1.14 -42.39
CA ASN A 64 -5.58 2.23 -43.13
C ASN A 64 -6.83 2.78 -42.43
N ILE A 65 -7.73 1.92 -41.95
CA ILE A 65 -8.92 2.37 -41.22
C ILE A 65 -8.53 2.99 -39.88
N LEU A 66 -7.56 2.43 -39.15
CA LEU A 66 -7.07 3.04 -37.91
C LEU A 66 -6.54 4.45 -38.19
N ALA A 67 -5.72 4.62 -39.23
CA ALA A 67 -5.21 5.93 -39.61
C ALA A 67 -6.32 6.93 -39.99
N LEU A 68 -7.28 6.49 -40.80
CA LEU A 68 -8.37 7.32 -41.30
C LEU A 68 -9.36 7.71 -40.20
N SER A 69 -9.77 6.73 -39.38
CA SER A 69 -10.66 6.94 -38.24
C SER A 69 -10.02 7.88 -37.22
N THR A 70 -8.72 7.72 -36.96
CA THR A 70 -8.00 8.60 -36.02
C THR A 70 -7.90 10.03 -36.54
N LYS A 71 -7.54 10.23 -37.81
CA LYS A 71 -7.49 11.59 -38.41
C LYS A 71 -8.85 12.29 -38.31
N ARG A 72 -9.95 11.56 -38.52
CA ARG A 72 -11.32 12.07 -38.38
C ARG A 72 -11.68 12.37 -36.93
N ALA A 73 -11.36 11.45 -36.02
CA ALA A 73 -11.59 11.62 -34.59
C ALA A 73 -10.85 12.86 -34.06
N ILE A 74 -9.58 13.04 -34.44
CA ILE A 74 -8.80 14.23 -34.08
C ILE A 74 -9.45 15.49 -34.63
N ALA A 75 -9.84 15.51 -35.92
CA ALA A 75 -10.48 16.67 -36.52
C ALA A 75 -11.80 17.04 -35.82
N LEU A 76 -12.62 16.05 -35.46
CA LEU A 76 -13.86 16.23 -34.70
C LEU A 76 -13.59 16.71 -33.26
N SER A 77 -12.61 16.11 -32.58
CA SER A 77 -12.22 16.51 -31.23
C SER A 77 -11.70 17.96 -31.20
N VAL A 78 -10.90 18.36 -32.18
CA VAL A 78 -10.45 19.75 -32.33
C VAL A 78 -11.64 20.66 -32.64
N ASP A 79 -12.51 20.32 -33.60
CA ASP A 79 -13.72 21.08 -33.91
C ASP A 79 -14.64 21.25 -32.68
N TYR A 80 -14.76 20.21 -31.84
CA TYR A 80 -15.51 20.26 -30.57
C TYR A 80 -14.87 21.21 -29.56
N VAL A 81 -13.59 21.05 -29.26
CA VAL A 81 -12.90 21.86 -28.23
C VAL A 81 -12.84 23.32 -28.62
N THR A 82 -12.67 23.61 -29.92
CA THR A 82 -12.64 24.97 -30.45
C THR A 82 -14.00 25.65 -30.47
N SER A 83 -15.10 24.88 -30.53
CA SER A 83 -16.46 25.41 -30.66
C SER A 83 -17.29 25.39 -29.38
N GLU A 84 -17.01 24.47 -28.45
CA GLU A 84 -17.87 24.24 -27.27
C GLU A 84 -17.08 24.30 -25.96
N ARG A 85 -16.30 23.26 -25.65
CA ARG A 85 -15.59 23.11 -24.38
C ARG A 85 -14.53 22.00 -24.47
N PRO A 86 -13.58 21.96 -23.53
CA PRO A 86 -12.58 20.90 -23.47
C PRO A 86 -13.20 19.51 -23.31
N LEU A 87 -12.50 18.49 -23.78
CA LEU A 87 -12.84 17.10 -23.52
C LEU A 87 -12.57 16.76 -22.04
N ASP A 88 -13.37 15.86 -21.51
CA ASP A 88 -13.15 15.25 -20.19
C ASP A 88 -12.03 14.20 -20.20
N ASN A 89 -11.86 13.49 -21.32
CA ASN A 89 -10.77 12.53 -21.51
C ASN A 89 -10.47 12.35 -23.01
N ALA A 90 -9.36 12.91 -23.49
CA ALA A 90 -8.96 12.87 -24.88
C ALA A 90 -8.64 11.44 -25.36
N SER A 91 -8.02 10.60 -24.53
CA SER A 91 -7.72 9.21 -24.91
C SER A 91 -8.99 8.38 -25.06
N ALA A 92 -9.92 8.47 -24.11
CA ALA A 92 -11.20 7.78 -24.17
C ALA A 92 -12.10 8.33 -25.29
N ALA A 93 -12.11 9.64 -25.50
CA ALA A 93 -12.84 10.27 -26.60
C ALA A 93 -12.34 9.76 -27.95
N LEU A 94 -11.02 9.80 -28.19
CA LEU A 94 -10.44 9.30 -29.43
C LEU A 94 -10.68 7.79 -29.59
N GLU A 95 -10.52 7.00 -28.54
CA GLU A 95 -10.79 5.55 -28.56
C GLU A 95 -12.24 5.24 -28.97
N GLN A 96 -13.22 5.90 -28.33
CA GLN A 96 -14.64 5.68 -28.62
C GLN A 96 -15.06 6.24 -29.97
N LEU A 97 -14.54 7.40 -30.39
CA LEU A 97 -14.78 7.94 -31.72
C LEU A 97 -14.20 7.02 -32.80
N ILE A 98 -12.95 6.57 -32.66
CA ILE A 98 -12.33 5.63 -33.62
C ILE A 98 -13.14 4.33 -33.70
N THR A 99 -13.61 3.83 -32.55
CA THR A 99 -14.27 2.53 -32.46
C THR A 99 -15.73 2.56 -32.93
N TYR A 100 -16.51 3.51 -32.39
CA TYR A 100 -17.97 3.58 -32.51
C TYR A 100 -18.47 4.80 -33.27
N GLY A 101 -17.63 5.81 -33.49
CA GLY A 101 -18.02 7.08 -34.10
C GLY A 101 -18.81 8.00 -33.17
N HIS A 102 -18.92 7.65 -31.88
CA HIS A 102 -19.69 8.37 -30.89
C HIS A 102 -18.93 8.44 -29.58
N TYR A 103 -18.94 9.62 -28.95
CA TYR A 103 -18.47 9.81 -27.59
C TYR A 103 -19.52 10.60 -26.79
N PRO A 104 -20.12 10.04 -25.73
CA PRO A 104 -21.26 10.66 -25.04
C PRO A 104 -21.05 12.12 -24.62
N TYR A 105 -19.81 12.50 -24.29
CA TYR A 105 -19.47 13.88 -23.93
C TYR A 105 -19.64 14.87 -25.10
N ILE A 106 -19.29 14.46 -26.32
CA ILE A 106 -19.44 15.26 -27.54
C ILE A 106 -20.89 15.16 -28.02
N GLY A 107 -21.36 13.96 -28.35
CA GLY A 107 -22.69 13.73 -28.90
C GLY A 107 -23.85 14.16 -28.01
N GLY A 108 -23.66 14.13 -26.69
CA GLY A 108 -24.63 14.58 -25.70
C GLY A 108 -24.71 16.10 -25.50
N THR A 109 -23.82 16.88 -26.13
CA THR A 109 -23.80 18.35 -25.97
C THR A 109 -25.02 19.02 -26.60
N SER A 110 -25.37 18.63 -27.83
CA SER A 110 -26.61 19.04 -28.50
C SER A 110 -26.86 18.19 -29.74
N SER A 111 -28.06 18.26 -30.32
CA SER A 111 -28.38 17.57 -31.58
C SER A 111 -27.46 17.96 -32.74
N LYS A 112 -26.88 19.18 -32.72
CA LYS A 112 -25.84 19.63 -33.65
C LYS A 112 -24.58 18.78 -33.53
N TRP A 113 -24.17 18.43 -32.30
CA TRP A 113 -22.97 17.62 -32.05
C TRP A 113 -23.17 16.15 -32.34
N THR A 114 -24.36 15.60 -32.06
CA THR A 114 -24.72 14.27 -32.55
C THR A 114 -24.59 14.20 -34.08
N SER A 115 -25.12 15.22 -34.78
CA SER A 115 -25.01 15.30 -36.25
C SER A 115 -23.56 15.51 -36.73
N ARG A 116 -22.72 16.18 -35.94
CA ARG A 116 -21.29 16.36 -36.26
C ARG A 116 -20.49 15.09 -36.06
N GLU A 117 -20.73 14.33 -35.00
CA GLU A 117 -20.15 12.99 -34.83
C GLU A 117 -20.49 12.11 -36.02
N GLU A 118 -21.78 12.05 -36.38
CA GLU A 118 -22.25 11.32 -37.55
C GLU A 118 -21.60 11.81 -38.84
N PHE A 119 -21.37 13.12 -39.01
CA PHE A 119 -20.76 13.68 -40.20
C PHE A 119 -19.26 13.39 -40.32
N PHE A 120 -18.49 13.64 -39.26
CA PHE A 120 -17.03 13.47 -39.26
C PHE A 120 -16.64 11.99 -39.29
N MET A 121 -17.31 11.17 -38.49
CA MET A 121 -16.96 9.75 -38.33
C MET A 121 -17.64 8.83 -39.35
N LYS A 122 -18.65 9.33 -40.08
CA LYS A 122 -19.50 8.55 -41.00
C LYS A 122 -18.75 7.48 -41.77
N ASN A 123 -19.14 6.21 -41.64
CA ASN A 123 -18.59 5.07 -42.41
C ASN A 123 -17.07 4.90 -42.30
N ASN A 124 -16.45 5.48 -41.28
CA ASN A 124 -14.99 5.52 -41.12
C ASN A 124 -14.63 5.32 -39.65
N THR A 125 -15.29 4.35 -39.02
CA THR A 125 -14.98 3.81 -37.70
C THR A 125 -14.54 2.35 -37.85
N ILE A 126 -13.92 1.80 -36.81
CA ILE A 126 -13.57 0.36 -36.80
C ILE A 126 -14.84 -0.49 -36.90
N LYS A 127 -15.94 -0.09 -36.25
CA LYS A 127 -17.23 -0.76 -36.38
C LYS A 127 -17.76 -0.73 -37.81
N ASP A 128 -17.74 0.43 -38.48
CA ASP A 128 -18.18 0.55 -39.87
C ASP A 128 -17.32 -0.31 -40.81
N TRP A 129 -16.01 -0.31 -40.60
CA TRP A 129 -15.09 -1.13 -41.37
C TRP A 129 -15.33 -2.62 -41.17
N LEU A 130 -15.55 -3.09 -39.93
CA LEU A 130 -15.90 -4.49 -39.68
C LEU A 130 -17.26 -4.86 -40.29
N MET A 131 -18.23 -3.94 -40.28
CA MET A 131 -19.53 -4.14 -40.94
C MET A 131 -19.38 -4.21 -42.47
N ASN A 132 -18.59 -3.33 -43.06
CA ASN A 132 -18.29 -3.33 -44.50
C ASN A 132 -17.49 -4.58 -44.89
N MET A 133 -16.52 -4.97 -44.08
CA MET A 133 -15.73 -6.19 -44.27
C MET A 133 -16.63 -7.42 -44.20
N LYS A 134 -17.51 -7.51 -43.19
CA LYS A 134 -18.51 -8.58 -43.10
C LYS A 134 -19.38 -8.63 -44.36
N TRP A 135 -19.90 -7.49 -44.80
CA TRP A 135 -20.72 -7.41 -46.01
C TRP A 135 -19.95 -7.83 -47.27
N GLU A 136 -18.70 -7.41 -47.41
CA GLU A 136 -17.83 -7.79 -48.52
C GLU A 136 -17.47 -9.29 -48.50
N LEU A 137 -17.20 -9.85 -47.32
CA LEU A 137 -16.96 -11.27 -47.11
C LEU A 137 -18.22 -12.08 -47.47
N GLU A 138 -19.40 -11.65 -47.00
CA GLU A 138 -20.69 -12.28 -47.34
C GLU A 138 -20.97 -12.25 -48.84
N ARG A 139 -20.67 -11.14 -49.52
CA ARG A 139 -20.80 -11.02 -50.99
C ARG A 139 -19.88 -11.99 -51.73
N GLN A 140 -18.72 -12.31 -51.15
CA GLN A 140 -17.74 -13.25 -51.70
C GLN A 140 -18.00 -14.71 -51.29
N GLY A 141 -19.07 -14.98 -50.53
CA GLY A 141 -19.42 -16.32 -50.07
C GLY A 141 -18.71 -16.76 -48.79
N TYR A 142 -18.15 -15.82 -48.04
CA TYR A 142 -17.54 -16.06 -46.73
C TYR A 142 -18.42 -15.54 -45.58
N THR A 143 -18.27 -16.12 -44.39
CA THR A 143 -18.92 -15.67 -43.17
C THR A 143 -17.87 -15.33 -42.13
N MET A 144 -18.01 -14.17 -41.47
CA MET A 144 -17.10 -13.70 -40.42
C MET A 144 -17.71 -13.96 -39.04
N LYS A 145 -16.94 -14.59 -38.15
CA LYS A 145 -17.27 -14.82 -36.74
C LYS A 145 -16.09 -14.37 -35.87
N PRO A 146 -16.32 -13.83 -34.66
CA PRO A 146 -17.61 -13.42 -34.13
C PRO A 146 -18.19 -12.20 -34.87
N SER A 147 -19.41 -11.77 -34.50
CA SER A 147 -20.05 -10.60 -35.14
C SER A 147 -19.20 -9.32 -34.99
N PRO A 148 -19.29 -8.33 -35.91
CA PRO A 148 -18.60 -7.04 -35.77
C PRO A 148 -18.75 -6.39 -34.39
N ASP A 149 -19.95 -6.40 -33.79
CA ASP A 149 -20.17 -5.86 -32.45
C ASP A 149 -19.40 -6.63 -31.36
N GLU A 150 -19.29 -7.96 -31.49
CA GLU A 150 -18.54 -8.78 -30.55
C GLU A 150 -17.03 -8.66 -30.76
N ILE A 151 -16.57 -8.46 -31.99
CA ILE A 151 -15.18 -8.15 -32.29
C ILE A 151 -14.80 -6.81 -31.64
N VAL A 152 -15.61 -5.77 -31.86
CA VAL A 152 -15.39 -4.44 -31.29
C VAL A 152 -15.40 -4.47 -29.76
N ARG A 153 -16.29 -5.24 -29.12
CA ARG A 153 -16.31 -5.38 -27.65
C ARG A 153 -15.06 -6.04 -27.08
N ASN A 154 -14.37 -6.87 -27.86
CA ASN A 154 -13.23 -7.68 -27.40
C ASN A 154 -11.88 -7.23 -27.97
N MET A 155 -11.87 -6.19 -28.83
CA MET A 155 -10.64 -5.63 -29.36
C MET A 155 -9.92 -4.78 -28.31
N LYS A 156 -8.59 -4.77 -28.38
CA LYS A 156 -7.78 -3.85 -27.59
C LYS A 156 -7.41 -2.69 -28.50
N LEU A 157 -7.85 -1.49 -28.13
CA LEU A 157 -7.45 -0.24 -28.76
C LEU A 157 -6.86 0.66 -27.68
N THR A 158 -5.71 1.26 -27.96
CA THR A 158 -5.12 2.26 -27.08
C THR A 158 -4.64 3.42 -27.93
N VAL A 159 -5.15 4.61 -27.62
CA VAL A 159 -4.81 5.85 -28.31
C VAL A 159 -4.03 6.71 -27.36
N ALA A 160 -2.80 7.08 -27.74
CA ALA A 160 -1.84 7.73 -26.87
C ALA A 160 -1.03 8.78 -27.64
N PRO A 161 -0.53 9.84 -26.98
CA PRO A 161 0.56 10.61 -27.54
C PRO A 161 1.79 9.70 -27.71
N LEU A 162 2.42 9.73 -28.87
CA LEU A 162 3.68 9.03 -29.11
C LEU A 162 4.86 9.92 -28.75
N ASP A 163 4.83 11.16 -29.22
CA ASP A 163 5.75 12.24 -28.91
C ASP A 163 4.99 13.56 -29.13
N SER A 164 5.67 14.70 -29.00
CA SER A 164 5.05 16.02 -29.12
C SER A 164 4.28 16.24 -30.42
N PHE A 165 4.66 15.59 -31.52
CA PHE A 165 4.12 15.82 -32.86
C PHE A 165 3.41 14.60 -33.46
N HIS A 166 3.31 13.50 -32.70
CA HIS A 166 2.71 12.26 -33.19
C HIS A 166 1.79 11.61 -32.16
N ILE A 167 0.71 11.02 -32.65
CA ILE A 167 -0.20 10.16 -31.90
C ILE A 167 0.02 8.73 -32.36
N VAL A 168 0.04 7.80 -31.42
CA VAL A 168 0.15 6.37 -31.71
C VAL A 168 -1.13 5.66 -31.31
N ILE A 169 -1.57 4.80 -32.22
CA ILE A 169 -2.67 3.90 -32.02
C ILE A 169 -2.08 2.50 -31.95
N ASN A 170 -2.29 1.83 -30.83
CA ASN A 170 -1.96 0.44 -30.62
C ASN A 170 -3.27 -0.35 -30.65
N ALA A 171 -3.44 -1.20 -31.65
CA ALA A 171 -4.67 -1.96 -31.81
C ALA A 171 -4.39 -3.44 -32.08
N SER A 172 -5.21 -4.30 -31.47
CA SER A 172 -5.25 -5.72 -31.77
C SER A 172 -6.70 -6.20 -31.77
N ILE A 173 -7.10 -6.84 -32.86
CA ILE A 173 -8.39 -7.51 -33.00
C ILE A 173 -8.20 -8.94 -32.49
N PRO A 174 -9.10 -9.45 -31.63
CA PRO A 174 -9.06 -10.82 -31.14
C PRO A 174 -9.19 -11.81 -32.30
N THR A 175 -9.07 -13.11 -32.01
CA THR A 175 -9.22 -14.15 -33.02
C THR A 175 -10.56 -14.02 -33.76
N ILE A 176 -10.48 -13.79 -35.07
CA ILE A 176 -11.63 -13.86 -35.97
C ILE A 176 -11.51 -15.13 -36.82
N VAL A 177 -12.65 -15.73 -37.09
CA VAL A 177 -12.84 -16.89 -37.95
C VAL A 177 -13.57 -16.45 -39.20
N ILE A 178 -12.98 -16.68 -40.36
CA ILE A 178 -13.64 -16.49 -41.66
C ILE A 178 -13.84 -17.89 -42.26
N GLU A 179 -15.10 -18.27 -42.47
CA GLU A 179 -15.47 -19.55 -43.06
C GLU A 179 -16.05 -19.34 -44.46
N ASP A 180 -15.81 -20.25 -45.40
CA ASP A 180 -16.51 -20.24 -46.68
C ASP A 180 -17.95 -20.79 -46.57
N SER A 181 -18.70 -20.79 -47.68
CA SER A 181 -20.07 -21.27 -47.75
C SER A 181 -20.24 -22.77 -47.46
N SER A 182 -19.14 -23.55 -47.42
CA SER A 182 -19.12 -24.96 -47.05
C SER A 182 -18.80 -25.19 -45.56
N GLY A 183 -18.47 -24.12 -44.82
CA GLY A 183 -18.04 -24.17 -43.41
C GLY A 183 -16.54 -24.43 -43.24
N LEU A 184 -15.75 -24.38 -44.32
CA LEU A 184 -14.30 -24.50 -44.24
C LEU A 184 -13.69 -23.20 -43.69
N VAL A 185 -12.87 -23.31 -42.65
CA VAL A 185 -12.17 -22.17 -42.03
C VAL A 185 -11.02 -21.71 -42.94
N VAL A 186 -11.14 -20.50 -43.48
CA VAL A 186 -10.17 -19.84 -44.37
C VAL A 186 -9.22 -18.94 -43.58
N TYR A 187 -9.68 -18.39 -42.47
CA TYR A 187 -8.86 -17.59 -41.56
C TYR A 187 -9.26 -17.88 -40.12
N ASN A 188 -8.29 -18.05 -39.23
CA ASN A 188 -8.52 -18.25 -37.79
C ASN A 188 -7.33 -17.70 -37.00
N SER A 189 -7.30 -16.39 -36.82
CA SER A 189 -6.22 -15.69 -36.11
C SER A 189 -6.67 -14.30 -35.65
N SER A 190 -5.89 -13.66 -34.77
CA SER A 190 -6.00 -12.23 -34.45
C SER A 190 -5.53 -11.36 -35.62
N ILE A 191 -5.88 -10.06 -35.61
CA ILE A 191 -5.32 -9.06 -36.52
C ILE A 191 -4.58 -8.00 -35.67
N PRO A 192 -3.24 -7.90 -35.73
CA PRO A 192 -2.33 -8.72 -36.54
C PRO A 192 -2.15 -10.12 -35.94
N GLN A 193 -1.52 -11.03 -36.69
CA GLN A 193 -1.29 -12.42 -36.23
C GLN A 193 -0.43 -12.51 -34.97
N ASN A 194 0.44 -11.52 -34.73
CA ASN A 194 1.26 -11.45 -33.53
C ASN A 194 1.35 -10.01 -33.02
N GLY A 195 1.14 -9.82 -31.72
CA GLY A 195 1.24 -8.53 -31.04
C GLY A 195 0.12 -7.58 -31.43
N SER A 196 0.50 -6.36 -31.80
CA SER A 196 -0.42 -5.27 -32.12
C SER A 196 0.03 -4.52 -33.36
N VAL A 197 -0.94 -3.94 -34.07
CA VAL A 197 -0.68 -2.95 -35.09
C VAL A 197 -0.41 -1.60 -34.40
N TYR A 198 0.66 -0.94 -34.83
CA TYR A 198 0.99 0.42 -34.43
C TYR A 198 0.81 1.35 -35.63
N VAL A 199 -0.04 2.35 -35.47
CA VAL A 199 -0.23 3.42 -36.46
C VAL A 199 0.21 4.74 -35.84
N VAL A 200 1.10 5.45 -36.52
CA VAL A 200 1.61 6.74 -36.09
C VAL A 200 1.03 7.84 -36.96
N ILE A 201 0.38 8.82 -36.33
CA ILE A 201 -0.32 9.92 -37.00
C ILE A 201 0.34 11.24 -36.60
N PRO A 202 0.88 12.01 -37.55
CA PRO A 202 1.38 13.35 -37.26
C PRO A 202 0.22 14.29 -36.96
N ILE A 203 0.41 15.19 -35.99
CA ILE A 203 -0.52 16.28 -35.70
C ILE A 203 -0.09 17.61 -36.33
N GLU A 204 1.02 17.61 -37.08
CA GLU A 204 1.39 18.77 -37.89
C GLU A 204 0.30 19.10 -38.90
N GLY A 205 -0.01 20.39 -39.04
CA GLY A 205 -1.10 20.88 -39.89
C GLY A 205 -2.49 20.86 -39.21
N ILE A 206 -2.60 20.36 -37.97
CA ILE A 206 -3.83 20.40 -37.19
C ILE A 206 -3.87 21.67 -36.34
N GLU A 207 -5.07 22.22 -36.13
CA GLU A 207 -5.29 23.36 -35.24
C GLU A 207 -5.03 22.97 -33.79
N ASP A 208 -4.27 23.81 -33.08
CA ASP A 208 -4.05 23.69 -31.65
C ASP A 208 -5.34 24.09 -30.91
N PRO A 209 -6.08 23.13 -30.34
CA PRO A 209 -7.43 23.36 -29.83
C PRO A 209 -7.46 24.36 -28.66
N LEU A 210 -6.33 24.53 -27.99
CA LEU A 210 -6.21 25.40 -26.83
C LEU A 210 -6.29 26.89 -27.21
N PHE A 211 -5.77 27.29 -28.38
CA PHE A 211 -5.78 28.69 -28.82
C PHE A 211 -7.19 29.22 -29.08
N PRO A 212 -8.02 28.56 -29.89
CA PRO A 212 -9.41 28.97 -30.08
C PRO A 212 -10.21 28.87 -28.80
N TYR A 213 -10.02 27.82 -27.99
CA TYR A 213 -10.73 27.68 -26.72
C TYR A 213 -10.49 28.89 -25.79
N LEU A 214 -9.22 29.22 -25.54
CA LEU A 214 -8.85 30.31 -24.64
C LEU A 214 -9.20 31.71 -25.16
N THR A 215 -9.29 31.85 -26.48
CA THR A 215 -9.63 33.14 -27.12
C THR A 215 -11.09 33.23 -27.55
N SER A 216 -11.92 32.22 -27.22
CA SER A 216 -13.31 32.11 -27.67
C SER A 216 -13.44 32.24 -29.20
N GLY A 217 -12.57 31.53 -29.93
CA GLY A 217 -12.54 31.47 -31.40
C GLY A 217 -11.91 32.67 -32.10
N ARG A 218 -11.27 33.61 -31.36
CA ARG A 218 -10.72 34.85 -31.92
C ARG A 218 -9.29 34.69 -32.45
N ALA A 219 -8.57 33.65 -32.03
CA ALA A 219 -7.26 33.29 -32.55
C ALA A 219 -7.23 31.78 -32.85
N SER A 220 -6.57 31.44 -33.96
CA SER A 220 -6.30 30.07 -34.38
C SER A 220 -4.80 29.90 -34.55
N ARG A 221 -4.29 28.70 -34.31
CA ARG A 221 -2.89 28.37 -34.55
C ARG A 221 -2.76 26.96 -35.07
N ILE A 222 -1.98 26.80 -36.13
CA ILE A 222 -1.67 25.50 -36.71
C ILE A 222 -0.39 24.95 -36.10
N ILE A 223 -0.43 23.70 -35.64
CA ILE A 223 0.73 23.00 -35.10
C ILE A 223 1.71 22.76 -36.23
N SER A 224 2.94 23.27 -36.08
CA SER A 224 4.04 23.06 -37.01
C SER A 224 5.35 23.00 -36.24
N ALA A 225 6.09 21.90 -36.40
CA ALA A 225 7.32 21.69 -35.66
C ALA A 225 8.42 22.66 -36.12
N CYS A 226 9.26 23.09 -35.17
CA CYS A 226 10.51 23.78 -35.47
C CYS A 226 11.49 22.80 -36.12
N LYS A 227 12.46 23.30 -36.90
CA LYS A 227 13.60 22.48 -37.38
C LYS A 227 14.34 21.79 -36.22
N PHE A 228 14.29 22.41 -35.04
CA PHE A 228 14.82 21.94 -33.75
C PHE A 228 13.68 21.49 -32.86
N ALA A 229 12.81 20.63 -33.41
CA ALA A 229 11.57 20.18 -32.79
C ALA A 229 11.75 19.61 -31.38
N TYR A 230 12.89 18.96 -31.09
CA TYR A 230 13.17 18.38 -29.76
C TYR A 230 14.44 19.00 -29.21
N PRO A 231 14.33 20.07 -28.40
CA PRO A 231 15.50 20.83 -27.95
C PRO A 231 16.45 20.04 -27.04
N SER A 232 15.95 18.99 -26.38
CA SER A 232 16.76 18.04 -25.60
C SER A 232 17.72 17.20 -26.46
N ILE A 233 17.45 17.09 -27.77
CA ILE A 233 18.25 16.32 -28.72
C ILE A 233 19.11 17.27 -29.55
N THR A 234 18.48 18.30 -30.12
CA THR A 234 19.17 19.31 -30.93
C THR A 234 18.73 20.70 -30.47
N PRO A 235 19.56 21.42 -29.71
CA PRO A 235 19.22 22.76 -29.24
C PRO A 235 18.94 23.71 -30.42
N PRO A 236 18.03 24.69 -30.27
CA PRO A 236 17.68 25.65 -31.32
C PRO A 236 18.72 26.78 -31.45
N TYR A 237 19.98 26.46 -31.20
CA TYR A 237 21.11 27.39 -31.35
C TYR A 237 22.35 26.60 -31.77
N ILE A 238 23.35 27.31 -32.29
CA ILE A 238 24.69 26.75 -32.51
C ILE A 238 25.62 27.31 -31.44
N ARG A 239 26.34 26.45 -30.72
CA ARG A 239 27.28 26.87 -29.65
C ARG A 239 28.72 26.55 -30.03
N LEU A 240 29.58 27.57 -30.00
CA LEU A 240 31.04 27.36 -29.97
C LEU A 240 31.59 27.61 -28.58
N ASP A 241 32.44 26.71 -28.13
CA ASP A 241 33.18 26.81 -26.88
C ASP A 241 34.63 27.25 -27.18
N GLY A 242 35.21 28.11 -26.34
CA GLY A 242 36.59 28.57 -26.47
C GLY A 242 37.13 29.18 -25.18
N TYR A 243 38.26 29.86 -25.30
CA TYR A 243 38.85 30.62 -24.20
C TYR A 243 38.79 32.10 -24.51
N GLY A 244 38.53 32.93 -23.50
CA GLY A 244 38.33 34.34 -23.75
C GLY A 244 38.59 35.23 -22.56
N GLN A 245 38.53 36.52 -22.84
CA GLN A 245 38.62 37.58 -21.85
C GLN A 245 37.58 38.64 -22.18
N SER A 246 36.86 39.10 -21.16
CA SER A 246 35.83 40.11 -21.28
C SER A 246 35.66 40.83 -19.95
N ASN A 247 35.36 42.12 -19.96
CA ASN A 247 34.87 42.85 -18.79
C ASN A 247 33.33 42.80 -18.65
N ILE A 248 32.64 42.19 -19.62
CA ILE A 248 31.18 42.04 -19.65
C ILE A 248 30.84 40.56 -19.67
N LYS A 249 30.02 40.11 -18.71
CA LYS A 249 29.77 38.68 -18.49
C LYS A 249 29.01 38.06 -19.66
N THR A 250 27.99 38.75 -20.14
CA THR A 250 27.19 38.32 -21.30
C THR A 250 26.72 39.54 -22.10
N PHE A 251 26.85 39.47 -23.41
CA PHE A 251 26.32 40.49 -24.35
C PHE A 251 25.96 39.86 -25.69
N SER A 252 25.22 40.58 -26.52
CA SER A 252 24.79 40.12 -27.84
C SER A 252 25.06 41.12 -28.95
N GLY A 253 25.14 40.63 -30.19
CA GLY A 253 25.32 41.44 -31.39
C GLY A 253 25.25 40.61 -32.67
N GLN A 254 25.13 41.28 -33.80
CA GLN A 254 25.13 40.61 -35.11
C GLN A 254 26.53 40.06 -35.43
N LEU A 255 26.59 38.85 -35.95
CA LEU A 255 27.81 38.15 -36.35
C LEU A 255 28.21 38.57 -37.78
N TYR A 256 29.44 39.02 -37.99
CA TYR A 256 29.99 39.29 -39.32
C TYR A 256 31.42 38.78 -39.47
N ASN A 257 31.75 38.29 -40.67
CA ASN A 257 33.10 37.86 -41.03
C ASN A 257 34.00 38.99 -41.56
N VAL A 258 33.54 40.24 -41.44
CA VAL A 258 34.27 41.47 -41.77
C VAL A 258 34.16 42.40 -40.56
N PRO A 259 35.26 43.00 -40.06
CA PRO A 259 35.20 43.87 -38.88
C PRO A 259 34.31 45.09 -39.15
N ARG A 260 33.23 45.23 -38.37
CA ARG A 260 32.27 46.33 -38.47
C ARG A 260 31.91 46.84 -37.08
N GLY A 261 31.92 48.16 -36.89
CA GLY A 261 31.54 48.78 -35.62
C GLY A 261 30.12 48.37 -35.20
N GLY A 262 29.92 48.07 -33.92
CA GLY A 262 28.65 47.63 -33.36
C GLY A 262 28.28 46.17 -33.65
N THR A 263 29.22 45.35 -34.13
CA THR A 263 28.99 43.92 -34.45
C THR A 263 30.00 43.01 -33.75
N ILE A 264 29.71 41.71 -33.71
CA ILE A 264 30.64 40.67 -33.26
C ILE A 264 31.36 40.11 -34.49
N PHE A 265 32.68 40.28 -34.53
CA PHE A 265 33.51 39.81 -35.63
C PHE A 265 33.92 38.35 -35.43
N TYR A 266 33.81 37.52 -36.47
CA TYR A 266 34.33 36.14 -36.44
C TYR A 266 35.25 35.82 -37.63
N SER A 267 36.35 35.11 -37.38
CA SER A 267 37.30 34.70 -38.43
C SER A 267 38.22 33.57 -37.93
N ASP A 268 39.09 33.04 -38.78
CA ASP A 268 40.17 32.15 -38.32
C ASP A 268 41.27 32.90 -37.57
N LYS A 269 41.48 34.18 -37.89
CA LYS A 269 42.54 35.04 -37.33
C LYS A 269 41.97 36.35 -36.84
N TYR A 270 42.60 36.92 -35.81
CA TYR A 270 42.31 38.26 -35.33
C TYR A 270 42.65 39.31 -36.41
N ILE A 271 41.73 40.26 -36.61
CA ILE A 271 41.91 41.44 -37.46
C ILE A 271 41.37 42.63 -36.65
N ALA A 272 42.19 43.64 -36.42
CA ALA A 272 41.78 44.83 -35.68
C ALA A 272 40.64 45.57 -36.38
N GLY A 273 39.64 46.01 -35.61
CA GLY A 273 38.53 46.82 -36.09
C GLY A 273 38.17 47.94 -35.11
N GLU A 274 37.62 49.03 -35.64
CA GLU A 274 37.11 50.13 -34.82
C GLU A 274 35.70 49.81 -34.31
N ASN A 275 35.49 50.01 -33.00
CA ASN A 275 34.19 49.86 -32.32
C ASN A 275 33.51 48.48 -32.46
N VAL A 276 34.27 47.39 -32.64
CA VAL A 276 33.76 46.01 -32.66
C VAL A 276 33.30 45.61 -31.25
N LEU A 277 32.15 44.93 -31.13
CA LEU A 277 31.59 44.50 -29.83
C LEU A 277 32.32 43.30 -29.23
N GLY A 278 32.80 42.39 -30.08
CA GLY A 278 33.62 41.28 -29.65
C GLY A 278 34.23 40.50 -30.81
N TYR A 279 35.22 39.67 -30.51
CA TYR A 279 35.98 38.89 -31.50
C TYR A 279 35.83 37.39 -31.25
N ILE A 280 35.61 36.59 -32.29
CA ILE A 280 35.54 35.13 -32.23
C ILE A 280 36.55 34.57 -33.23
N THR A 281 37.58 33.90 -32.74
CA THR A 281 38.72 33.50 -33.56
C THR A 281 39.08 32.03 -33.41
N ARG A 282 39.49 31.37 -34.50
CA ARG A 282 40.02 30.00 -34.40
C ARG A 282 41.38 29.98 -33.69
N GLN A 283 42.21 31.00 -33.91
CA GLN A 283 43.57 31.11 -33.39
C GLN A 283 43.64 32.13 -32.26
N GLN A 284 44.52 31.92 -31.29
CA GLN A 284 44.79 32.92 -30.26
C GLN A 284 45.32 34.20 -30.90
N PRO A 285 44.77 35.38 -30.58
CA PRO A 285 45.28 36.66 -31.05
C PRO A 285 46.76 36.85 -30.70
N SER A 286 47.55 37.37 -31.63
CA SER A 286 48.97 37.69 -31.41
C SER A 286 49.18 38.98 -30.60
N GLU A 287 48.13 39.77 -30.45
CA GLU A 287 48.06 41.00 -29.67
C GLU A 287 46.72 41.04 -28.93
N THR A 288 46.62 41.83 -27.85
CA THR A 288 45.40 41.91 -27.04
C THR A 288 44.30 42.69 -27.79
N PRO A 289 43.16 42.07 -28.12
CA PRO A 289 42.04 42.76 -28.75
C PRO A 289 41.48 43.91 -27.90
N ASN A 290 40.98 44.95 -28.57
CA ASN A 290 40.36 46.14 -27.96
C ASN A 290 38.91 45.94 -27.47
N ALA A 291 38.37 44.73 -27.58
CA ALA A 291 37.02 44.36 -27.15
C ALA A 291 37.03 42.91 -26.63
N PRO A 292 35.98 42.44 -25.92
CA PRO A 292 35.87 41.05 -25.51
C PRO A 292 36.15 40.05 -26.62
N TYR A 293 36.88 38.97 -26.34
CA TYR A 293 37.29 38.05 -27.39
C TYR A 293 37.30 36.60 -26.94
N ILE A 294 36.96 35.70 -27.86
CA ILE A 294 37.01 34.25 -27.75
C ILE A 294 37.98 33.72 -28.80
N PHE A 295 38.84 32.79 -28.41
CA PHE A 295 39.77 32.12 -29.31
C PHE A 295 39.80 30.60 -29.07
N ASN A 296 40.48 29.87 -29.95
CA ASN A 296 40.52 28.39 -29.91
C ASN A 296 39.13 27.75 -29.96
N THR A 297 38.25 28.27 -30.82
CA THR A 297 36.86 27.81 -30.94
C THR A 297 36.75 26.32 -31.27
N THR A 298 35.87 25.64 -30.55
CA THR A 298 35.54 24.23 -30.69
C THR A 298 34.02 24.03 -30.79
N LEU A 299 33.61 23.00 -31.54
CA LEU A 299 32.23 22.50 -31.60
C LEU A 299 32.27 21.03 -31.19
N GLY A 300 31.62 20.69 -30.06
CA GLY A 300 31.70 19.33 -29.49
C GLY A 300 33.13 18.89 -29.17
N GLY A 301 33.97 19.80 -28.67
CA GLY A 301 35.37 19.55 -28.33
C GLY A 301 36.35 19.47 -29.52
N ARG A 302 35.87 19.58 -30.76
CA ARG A 302 36.73 19.60 -31.96
C ARG A 302 36.96 21.03 -32.43
N LYS A 303 38.24 21.39 -32.62
CA LYS A 303 38.62 22.72 -33.12
C LYS A 303 38.03 23.00 -34.50
N VAL A 304 37.25 24.07 -34.62
CA VAL A 304 36.48 24.41 -35.82
C VAL A 304 36.75 25.87 -36.23
N SER A 305 36.64 26.16 -37.53
CA SER A 305 36.68 27.54 -38.02
C SER A 305 35.33 28.21 -37.75
N PRO A 306 35.27 29.39 -37.10
CA PRO A 306 34.03 30.15 -36.96
C PRO A 306 33.35 30.45 -38.31
N VAL A 307 34.14 30.59 -39.39
CA VAL A 307 33.66 30.86 -40.76
C VAL A 307 32.88 29.69 -41.35
N SER A 308 33.13 28.46 -40.86
CA SER A 308 32.38 27.27 -41.27
C SER A 308 31.13 26.99 -40.44
N VAL A 309 30.84 27.85 -39.45
CA VAL A 309 29.79 27.62 -38.44
C VAL A 309 28.76 28.73 -38.46
N PHE A 310 29.19 30.00 -38.43
CA PHE A 310 28.30 31.16 -38.39
C PHE A 310 28.07 31.77 -39.76
N ASN A 311 26.89 32.35 -39.97
CA ASN A 311 26.59 33.14 -41.17
C ASN A 311 26.61 34.65 -40.86
N PRO A 312 26.95 35.50 -41.84
CA PRO A 312 26.87 36.94 -41.66
C PRO A 312 25.42 37.40 -41.43
N GLY A 313 25.18 38.18 -40.38
CA GLY A 313 23.87 38.71 -40.00
C GLY A 313 23.17 37.96 -38.87
N ASP A 314 23.62 36.74 -38.55
CA ASP A 314 23.07 35.93 -37.45
C ASP A 314 23.29 36.61 -36.09
N ILE A 315 22.42 36.33 -35.11
CA ILE A 315 22.54 36.91 -33.77
C ILE A 315 23.42 36.04 -32.88
N GLY A 316 24.58 36.61 -32.52
CA GLY A 316 25.52 36.02 -31.57
C GLY A 316 25.29 36.52 -30.15
N VAL A 317 25.29 35.60 -29.18
CA VAL A 317 25.36 35.88 -27.74
C VAL A 317 26.68 35.35 -27.22
N MET A 318 27.58 36.23 -26.77
CA MET A 318 28.85 35.86 -26.17
C MET A 318 28.71 35.88 -24.65
N THR A 319 29.16 34.81 -24.00
CA THR A 319 29.18 34.67 -22.54
C THR A 319 30.54 34.20 -22.06
N PHE A 320 30.94 34.66 -20.89
CA PHE A 320 32.23 34.38 -20.29
C PHE A 320 31.99 33.88 -18.87
N ASP A 321 32.52 32.70 -18.54
CA ASP A 321 32.33 32.11 -17.21
C ASP A 321 32.92 32.97 -16.09
N SER A 322 33.92 33.79 -16.43
CA SER A 322 34.43 34.87 -15.58
C SER A 322 34.81 36.09 -16.41
N ILE A 323 34.53 37.27 -15.87
CA ILE A 323 34.97 38.56 -16.42
C ILE A 323 36.31 38.97 -15.82
N SER A 324 37.09 39.76 -16.56
CA SER A 324 38.42 40.25 -16.21
C SER A 324 38.41 41.32 -15.11
N GLU A 325 37.33 41.44 -14.34
CA GLU A 325 37.44 41.99 -12.99
C GLU A 325 37.96 40.96 -11.99
N ASP A 326 37.93 39.65 -12.30
CA ASP A 326 38.50 38.59 -11.44
C ASP A 326 38.77 37.27 -12.22
N GLY A 327 39.56 37.31 -13.30
CA GLY A 327 39.77 36.13 -14.16
C GLY A 327 40.62 34.98 -13.60
N GLY A 328 40.14 33.72 -13.57
CA GLY A 328 40.99 32.52 -13.63
C GLY A 328 40.42 31.17 -13.13
N THR A 329 40.05 30.30 -14.09
CA THR A 329 39.78 28.83 -14.01
C THR A 329 38.57 28.32 -13.19
N SER A 330 37.52 27.83 -13.85
CA SER A 330 36.54 26.94 -13.21
C SER A 330 36.99 25.48 -13.35
N THR A 331 37.71 25.01 -12.34
CA THR A 331 37.45 23.66 -11.82
C THR A 331 35.94 23.55 -11.56
N HIS A 332 35.27 22.52 -12.08
CA HIS A 332 33.83 22.27 -11.88
C HIS A 332 33.43 22.48 -10.41
N TRP A 333 32.78 23.61 -10.07
CA TRP A 333 32.48 24.03 -8.70
C TRP A 333 30.96 24.18 -8.54
N CYS A 334 30.31 23.22 -7.87
CA CYS A 334 28.86 23.12 -7.82
C CYS A 334 28.17 24.20 -6.98
N GLU A 335 28.83 24.73 -5.95
CA GLU A 335 28.27 25.76 -5.09
C GLU A 335 29.23 26.95 -4.97
N LYS A 336 29.05 27.96 -5.83
CA LYS A 336 29.98 29.10 -5.98
C LYS A 336 30.03 30.02 -4.77
N LYS A 337 29.03 29.93 -3.88
CA LYS A 337 28.98 30.72 -2.65
C LYS A 337 29.69 30.04 -1.48
N LEU A 338 29.94 28.73 -1.55
CA LEU A 338 30.73 28.00 -0.57
C LEU A 338 32.19 27.97 -1.03
N GLU A 339 33.05 28.72 -0.33
CA GLU A 339 34.41 29.03 -0.77
C GLU A 339 35.39 27.85 -0.69
N TYR A 340 35.01 26.75 -0.01
CA TYR A 340 35.82 25.54 0.09
C TYR A 340 35.05 24.29 -0.33
N ARG A 341 35.78 23.26 -0.77
CA ARG A 341 35.26 21.91 -0.95
C ARG A 341 36.26 20.84 -0.56
N ALA A 342 35.76 19.68 -0.17
CA ALA A 342 36.55 18.47 0.02
C ALA A 342 35.78 17.25 -0.50
N ASN A 343 36.48 16.28 -1.07
CA ASN A 343 35.86 15.01 -1.43
C ASN A 343 35.74 14.12 -0.20
N MET A 344 34.65 13.37 -0.11
CA MET A 344 34.36 12.38 0.93
C MET A 344 33.97 11.06 0.24
N THR A 345 34.64 9.96 0.60
CA THR A 345 34.36 8.63 0.06
C THR A 345 34.03 7.66 1.20
N LEU A 346 32.89 7.00 1.09
CA LEU A 346 32.45 5.94 2.03
C LEU A 346 33.15 4.61 1.70
N PRO A 347 33.27 3.68 2.68
CA PRO A 347 33.82 2.35 2.46
C PRO A 347 33.16 1.58 1.32
N SER A 348 33.91 0.69 0.67
CA SER A 348 33.35 -0.19 -0.38
C SER A 348 32.28 -1.15 0.15
N THR A 349 32.26 -1.41 1.46
CA THR A 349 31.26 -2.25 2.13
C THR A 349 29.92 -1.55 2.31
N THR A 350 29.85 -0.23 2.14
CA THR A 350 28.61 0.52 2.34
C THR A 350 27.54 0.10 1.34
N PRO A 351 26.33 -0.29 1.81
CA PRO A 351 25.23 -0.65 0.93
C PRO A 351 24.79 0.58 0.13
N LEU A 352 24.28 0.34 -1.08
CA LEU A 352 23.69 1.39 -1.93
C LEU A 352 22.16 1.41 -1.71
N ASN A 353 21.51 2.51 -2.07
CA ASN A 353 20.09 2.78 -1.82
C ASN A 353 19.66 2.54 -0.37
N SER A 354 20.53 2.90 0.57
CA SER A 354 20.37 2.61 2.00
C SER A 354 20.62 3.86 2.85
N LEU A 355 19.86 3.99 3.93
CA LEU A 355 20.05 5.05 4.90
C LEU A 355 21.24 4.69 5.81
N VAL A 356 22.22 5.59 5.93
CA VAL A 356 23.40 5.42 6.78
C VAL A 356 23.60 6.65 7.66
N LEU A 357 24.18 6.45 8.85
CA LEU A 357 24.57 7.52 9.76
C LEU A 357 26.07 7.79 9.64
N LEU A 358 26.44 9.05 9.45
CA LEU A 358 27.83 9.49 9.53
C LEU A 358 28.06 10.12 10.91
N GLU A 359 28.99 9.56 11.68
CA GLU A 359 29.42 10.10 12.97
C GLU A 359 30.86 10.61 12.85
N LEU A 360 31.02 11.92 12.68
CA LEU A 360 32.28 12.52 12.30
C LEU A 360 32.85 13.40 13.42
N THR A 361 34.15 13.36 13.65
CA THR A 361 34.84 14.32 14.52
C THR A 361 35.16 15.60 13.73
N PRO A 362 34.68 16.80 14.14
CA PRO A 362 34.80 18.03 13.36
C PRO A 362 36.25 18.36 12.98
N THR A 363 37.18 18.23 13.93
CA THR A 363 38.61 18.51 13.71
C THR A 363 39.30 17.53 12.76
N SER A 364 38.68 16.39 12.47
CA SER A 364 39.23 15.32 11.64
C SER A 364 38.67 15.31 10.22
N VAL A 365 37.71 16.18 9.91
CA VAL A 365 37.16 16.35 8.55
C VAL A 365 37.38 17.80 8.07
N PRO A 366 37.72 18.02 6.78
CA PRO A 366 38.10 19.35 6.32
C PRO A 366 36.96 20.39 6.39
N PHE A 367 35.72 19.93 6.28
CA PHE A 367 34.51 20.74 6.36
C PHE A 367 33.99 20.93 7.80
N GLY A 368 34.67 20.40 8.82
CA GLY A 368 34.24 20.55 10.22
C GLY A 368 34.30 21.98 10.74
N SER A 369 35.06 22.87 10.07
CA SER A 369 35.11 24.30 10.37
C SER A 369 34.00 25.11 9.68
N ALA A 370 33.00 24.44 9.10
CA ALA A 370 31.86 25.15 8.50
C ALA A 370 31.10 25.95 9.56
N VAL A 371 30.53 27.09 9.17
CA VAL A 371 29.61 27.83 10.03
C VAL A 371 28.37 26.97 10.32
N HIS A 372 27.91 26.92 11.56
CA HIS A 372 26.75 26.13 11.97
C HIS A 372 26.05 26.70 13.21
N ASP A 373 24.78 26.35 13.37
CA ASP A 373 23.95 26.69 14.54
C ASP A 373 23.67 25.50 15.47
N GLY A 374 24.12 24.30 15.08
CA GLY A 374 23.89 23.05 15.81
C GLY A 374 22.98 22.05 15.07
N THR A 375 22.05 22.55 14.25
CA THR A 375 21.07 21.74 13.50
C THR A 375 21.10 22.02 11.99
N ALA A 376 21.72 23.13 11.59
CA ALA A 376 22.04 23.51 10.24
C ALA A 376 23.52 23.93 10.16
N ALA A 377 24.12 23.73 8.99
CA ALA A 377 25.49 24.15 8.72
C ALA A 377 25.60 24.68 7.29
N SER A 378 26.55 25.58 7.05
CA SER A 378 26.87 26.17 5.75
C SER A 378 27.58 25.16 4.85
N ILE A 379 26.90 24.05 4.55
CA ILE A 379 27.40 22.94 3.75
C ILE A 379 26.41 22.52 2.66
N ARG A 380 26.93 21.91 1.59
CA ARG A 380 26.17 21.15 0.60
C ARG A 380 26.92 19.89 0.21
N ILE A 381 26.26 18.73 0.32
CA ILE A 381 26.81 17.43 -0.09
C ILE A 381 26.30 17.08 -1.49
N TYR A 382 27.22 16.96 -2.44
CA TYR A 382 26.93 16.51 -3.80
C TYR A 382 27.49 15.12 -4.03
N LYS A 383 26.84 14.35 -4.92
CA LYS A 383 27.47 13.17 -5.52
C LYS A 383 28.69 13.64 -6.30
N ARG A 384 29.82 12.95 -6.11
CA ARG A 384 31.06 13.31 -6.79
C ARG A 384 30.88 13.17 -8.30
N SER A 385 31.15 14.25 -9.00
CA SER A 385 31.09 14.31 -10.46
C SER A 385 31.85 15.53 -10.93
N ASP A 386 32.54 15.40 -12.06
CA ASP A 386 33.29 16.50 -12.68
C ASP A 386 32.42 17.30 -13.67
N THR A 387 31.13 16.94 -13.83
CA THR A 387 30.22 17.54 -14.82
C THR A 387 28.80 17.82 -14.31
N SER A 388 28.35 17.14 -13.25
CA SER A 388 26.99 17.25 -12.73
C SER A 388 26.97 17.69 -11.27
N CYS A 389 25.97 18.47 -10.88
CA CYS A 389 25.78 18.93 -9.50
C CYS A 389 24.52 18.31 -8.90
N ASN A 390 24.58 16.99 -8.67
CA ASN A 390 23.48 16.24 -8.07
C ASN A 390 23.64 16.23 -6.54
N ILE A 391 22.75 16.90 -5.82
CA ILE A 391 22.75 16.91 -4.35
C ILE A 391 22.47 15.49 -3.84
N ALA A 392 23.24 15.05 -2.85
CA ALA A 392 22.97 13.81 -2.14
C ALA A 392 21.82 14.03 -1.14
N PRO A 393 20.88 13.09 -0.95
CA PRO A 393 19.85 13.25 0.06
C PRO A 393 20.47 13.06 1.45
N TYR A 394 20.54 14.13 2.23
CA TYR A 394 21.05 14.09 3.59
C TYR A 394 20.23 14.97 4.53
N TRP A 395 20.39 14.73 5.83
CA TRP A 395 19.85 15.54 6.91
C TRP A 395 20.85 15.61 8.06
N ILE A 396 21.03 16.80 8.63
CA ILE A 396 21.93 17.05 9.76
C ILE A 396 21.12 16.82 11.03
N GLU A 397 21.47 15.77 11.78
CA GLU A 397 20.86 15.53 13.10
C GLU A 397 21.50 16.43 14.16
N TYR A 398 22.82 16.62 14.09
CA TYR A 398 23.58 17.41 15.06
C TYR A 398 24.93 17.87 14.51
N TRP A 399 25.34 19.06 14.87
CA TRP A 399 26.65 19.62 14.55
C TRP A 399 27.23 20.39 15.74
N GLY A 400 28.16 19.78 16.46
CA GLY A 400 28.85 20.39 17.60
C GLY A 400 30.36 20.39 17.45
N ASP A 401 31.05 20.93 18.46
CA ASP A 401 32.52 20.93 18.53
C ASP A 401 33.10 19.53 18.83
N ASP A 402 32.30 18.62 19.36
CA ASP A 402 32.67 17.25 19.72
C ASP A 402 32.45 16.26 18.57
N LYS A 403 31.27 16.32 17.92
CA LYS A 403 30.87 15.43 16.82
C LYS A 403 29.87 16.08 15.86
N ILE A 404 29.81 15.52 14.66
CA ILE A 404 28.86 15.85 13.59
C ILE A 404 28.09 14.57 13.25
N LEU A 405 26.77 14.63 13.30
CA LEU A 405 25.87 13.53 12.91
C LEU A 405 25.09 13.92 11.65
N ILE A 406 25.34 13.21 10.55
CA ILE A 406 24.66 13.41 9.27
C ILE A 406 24.05 12.09 8.82
N TRP A 407 22.75 12.09 8.63
CA TRP A 407 22.06 11.01 7.94
C TRP A 407 22.18 11.20 6.44
N LEU A 408 22.62 10.16 5.74
CA LEU A 408 22.84 10.18 4.30
C LEU A 408 22.11 8.99 3.68
N ASN A 409 21.30 9.24 2.65
CA ASN A 409 20.77 8.17 1.82
C ASN A 409 21.77 7.88 0.71
N THR A 410 22.50 6.77 0.86
CA THR A 410 23.41 6.29 -0.17
C THR A 410 22.58 5.95 -1.40
N THR A 411 22.79 6.63 -2.52
CA THR A 411 22.00 6.39 -3.74
C THR A 411 22.70 5.31 -4.58
N ASP A 412 23.11 5.65 -5.80
CA ASP A 412 23.94 4.90 -6.73
C ASP A 412 25.46 5.10 -6.57
N THR A 413 25.93 5.83 -5.56
CA THR A 413 27.36 6.14 -5.37
C THR A 413 27.77 6.13 -3.90
N ARG A 414 29.09 6.01 -3.68
CA ARG A 414 29.77 6.13 -2.38
C ARG A 414 30.76 7.30 -2.34
N GLU A 415 30.83 8.04 -3.46
CA GLU A 415 31.75 9.16 -3.63
C GLU A 415 30.96 10.47 -3.65
N TYR A 416 31.35 11.38 -2.78
CA TYR A 416 30.70 12.65 -2.54
C TYR A 416 31.71 13.81 -2.54
N THR A 417 31.22 15.00 -2.80
CA THR A 417 31.95 16.26 -2.67
C THR A 417 31.16 17.15 -1.72
N VAL A 418 31.78 17.53 -0.60
CA VAL A 418 31.21 18.40 0.43
C VAL A 418 31.73 19.81 0.20
N TYR A 419 30.84 20.72 -0.17
CA TYR A 419 31.10 22.15 -0.25
C TYR A 419 30.76 22.78 1.08
N TYR A 420 31.55 23.77 1.53
CA TYR A 420 31.32 24.43 2.81
C TYR A 420 31.89 25.86 2.88
N SER A 421 31.35 26.67 3.80
CA SER A 421 31.79 28.04 4.10
C SER A 421 32.18 28.16 5.57
N THR A 422 33.24 28.92 5.82
CA THR A 422 33.80 29.18 7.16
C THR A 422 33.40 30.55 7.70
N SER A 423 32.64 31.35 6.94
CA SER A 423 32.37 32.74 7.28
C SER A 423 30.95 33.24 7.02
N ASP A 424 30.16 32.60 6.14
CA ASP A 424 28.79 33.05 5.81
C ASP A 424 27.71 32.23 6.53
N GLN A 425 27.03 32.86 7.49
CA GLN A 425 25.87 32.29 8.22
C GLN A 425 24.60 32.18 7.36
N ASN A 426 24.46 32.96 6.28
CA ASN A 426 23.24 32.94 5.45
C ASN A 426 23.11 31.68 4.59
N MET A 427 24.08 30.76 4.68
CA MET A 427 24.17 29.55 3.87
C MET A 427 23.83 28.27 4.63
N GLU A 428 23.50 28.39 5.91
CA GLU A 428 23.14 27.28 6.78
C GLU A 428 21.94 26.51 6.24
N TRP A 429 22.04 25.19 6.22
CA TRP A 429 20.94 24.29 5.82
C TRP A 429 21.01 22.98 6.57
N SER A 430 19.87 22.55 7.10
CA SER A 430 19.73 21.29 7.84
C SER A 430 19.59 20.05 6.95
N GLY A 431 19.47 20.21 5.63
CA GLY A 431 19.16 19.11 4.71
C GLY A 431 17.66 18.85 4.57
N ASN A 432 17.26 17.60 4.31
CA ASN A 432 15.86 17.20 4.17
C ASN A 432 15.55 15.98 5.06
N ILE A 433 14.78 16.18 6.13
CA ILE A 433 14.38 15.11 7.05
C ILE A 433 13.52 14.02 6.38
N ALA A 434 12.88 14.32 5.24
CA ALA A 434 12.06 13.36 4.50
C ALA A 434 12.85 12.22 3.83
N ILE A 435 14.16 12.12 4.09
CA ILE A 435 14.93 10.89 3.81
C ILE A 435 14.46 9.69 4.66
N PHE A 436 13.76 9.94 5.77
CA PHE A 436 13.12 8.92 6.59
C PHE A 436 11.67 8.69 6.12
N PRO A 437 11.24 7.44 5.91
CA PRO A 437 9.86 7.16 5.48
C PRO A 437 8.80 7.53 6.54
N VAL A 438 9.16 7.49 7.82
CA VAL A 438 8.35 8.00 8.93
C VAL A 438 9.10 9.17 9.54
N HIS A 439 8.51 10.36 9.48
CA HIS A 439 9.09 11.57 10.08
C HIS A 439 7.98 12.55 10.49
N ASN A 440 8.21 13.29 11.57
CA ASN A 440 7.39 14.43 11.98
C ASN A 440 8.28 15.51 12.61
N GLN A 441 7.89 16.77 12.50
CA GLN A 441 8.61 17.92 13.06
C GLN A 441 7.67 18.72 13.96
N SER A 442 8.19 19.22 15.09
CA SER A 442 7.46 20.11 16.01
C SER A 442 6.15 19.52 16.56
N VAL A 443 6.22 18.34 17.19
CA VAL A 443 5.07 17.73 17.90
C VAL A 443 5.02 18.27 19.32
N THR A 444 3.86 18.79 19.74
CA THR A 444 3.65 19.31 21.10
C THR A 444 2.54 18.53 21.79
N LEU A 445 2.84 17.92 22.93
CA LEU A 445 1.85 17.27 23.79
C LEU A 445 1.66 18.10 25.04
N THR A 446 0.43 18.55 25.26
CA THR A 446 0.08 19.32 26.46
C THR A 446 -0.04 18.40 27.67
N ALA A 447 0.38 18.83 28.87
CA ALA A 447 0.33 18.01 30.09
C ALA A 447 -1.10 17.58 30.53
N GLY A 448 -1.21 16.52 31.35
CA GLY A 448 -2.43 15.86 31.86
C GLY A 448 -2.21 14.36 32.15
N GLU A 449 -3.21 13.68 32.77
CA GLU A 449 -3.10 12.29 33.30
C GLU A 449 -2.32 11.32 32.40
N GLU A 450 -2.68 11.16 31.11
CA GLU A 450 -1.85 10.45 30.12
C GLU A 450 -2.28 10.95 28.72
N LYS A 451 -1.33 11.31 27.85
CA LYS A 451 -1.62 11.70 26.45
C LYS A 451 -0.70 11.04 25.45
N SER A 452 -1.28 10.55 24.35
CA SER A 452 -0.54 10.06 23.20
C SER A 452 -1.11 10.59 21.88
N GLU A 453 -0.24 10.91 20.94
CA GLU A 453 -0.60 11.29 19.56
C GLU A 453 -0.01 10.27 18.58
N ILE A 454 -0.85 9.72 17.71
CA ILE A 454 -0.40 8.75 16.71
C ILE A 454 0.46 9.45 15.65
N ILE A 455 1.72 9.01 15.55
CA ILE A 455 2.67 9.53 14.56
C ILE A 455 2.54 8.77 13.24
N SER A 456 2.57 7.43 13.30
CA SER A 456 2.46 6.60 12.09
C SER A 456 2.21 5.12 12.36
N ASN A 457 1.77 4.40 11.33
CA ASN A 457 1.82 2.94 11.29
C ASN A 457 3.21 2.50 10.81
N ILE A 458 3.84 1.59 11.55
CA ILE A 458 5.19 1.11 11.26
C ILE A 458 5.12 -0.18 10.42
N PRO A 459 5.66 -0.19 9.18
CA PRO A 459 5.53 -1.32 8.26
C PRO A 459 6.60 -2.40 8.45
N TRP A 460 7.65 -2.13 9.24
CA TRP A 460 8.79 -3.03 9.39
C TRP A 460 8.63 -3.95 10.60
N SER A 461 9.20 -5.16 10.50
CA SER A 461 9.24 -6.11 11.62
C SER A 461 10.28 -5.74 12.68
N SER A 462 11.39 -5.13 12.26
CA SER A 462 12.41 -4.55 13.13
C SER A 462 12.72 -3.13 12.64
N PHE A 463 12.79 -2.17 13.56
CA PHE A 463 12.89 -0.75 13.23
C PHE A 463 13.57 0.02 14.37
N PHE A 464 13.99 1.23 14.05
CA PHE A 464 14.42 2.20 15.05
C PHE A 464 13.53 3.45 15.00
N VAL A 465 13.45 4.14 16.12
CA VAL A 465 12.83 5.45 16.28
C VAL A 465 13.86 6.37 16.91
N ARG A 466 14.15 7.51 16.30
CA ARG A 466 14.98 8.56 16.91
C ARG A 466 14.16 9.82 17.09
N TYR A 467 14.39 10.53 18.18
CA TYR A 467 13.68 11.78 18.43
C TYR A 467 14.49 12.75 19.29
N SER A 468 14.15 14.04 19.16
CA SER A 468 14.61 15.11 20.05
C SER A 468 13.43 15.66 20.83
N ILE A 469 13.52 15.67 22.16
CA ILE A 469 12.44 16.10 23.06
C ILE A 469 12.97 17.03 24.17
N LYS A 470 12.15 17.99 24.59
CA LYS A 470 12.33 18.78 25.81
C LYS A 470 10.99 19.01 26.54
N GLY A 471 11.05 19.27 27.84
CA GLY A 471 9.93 19.72 28.67
C GLY A 471 9.86 21.25 28.82
N GLU A 472 8.71 21.76 29.26
CA GLU A 472 8.37 23.20 29.23
C GLU A 472 9.23 24.13 30.10
N GLU A 473 9.43 23.88 31.40
CA GLU A 473 10.24 24.80 32.25
C GLU A 473 10.61 24.16 33.61
N SER A 474 9.69 23.39 34.20
CA SER A 474 9.92 22.54 35.37
C SER A 474 10.08 21.10 34.89
N THR A 475 11.13 20.42 35.35
CA THR A 475 11.34 19.01 34.98
C THR A 475 10.75 18.07 36.02
N LYS A 476 10.18 18.58 37.13
CA LYS A 476 9.57 17.72 38.14
C LYS A 476 8.43 16.94 37.50
N ASP A 477 8.52 15.62 37.55
CA ASP A 477 7.47 14.70 37.07
C ASP A 477 7.22 14.77 35.56
N PHE A 478 8.30 14.78 34.77
CA PHE A 478 8.19 14.71 33.31
C PHE A 478 8.40 13.26 32.89
N ASP A 479 7.35 12.61 32.37
CA ASP A 479 7.39 11.25 31.83
C ASP A 479 7.06 11.27 30.33
N GLY A 480 8.02 11.76 29.54
CA GLY A 480 7.82 12.03 28.10
C GLY A 480 8.72 11.19 27.20
N GLY A 481 8.18 10.76 26.06
CA GLY A 481 8.94 10.01 25.06
C GLY A 481 8.09 9.41 23.95
N VAL A 482 8.37 8.18 23.55
CA VAL A 482 7.61 7.50 22.49
C VAL A 482 6.99 6.21 22.99
N GLU A 483 5.85 5.84 22.41
CA GLU A 483 5.19 4.57 22.67
C GLU A 483 5.09 3.76 21.38
N VAL A 484 5.42 2.47 21.47
CA VAL A 484 5.20 1.49 20.42
C VAL A 484 4.09 0.55 20.85
N ALA A 485 3.04 0.48 20.03
CA ALA A 485 1.93 -0.44 20.26
C ALA A 485 1.84 -1.53 19.20
N PHE A 486 1.54 -2.75 19.63
CA PHE A 486 1.47 -3.93 18.77
C PHE A 486 0.45 -4.95 19.26
N ASN A 487 -0.08 -5.78 18.36
CA ASN A 487 -0.99 -6.86 18.74
C ASN A 487 -0.21 -8.06 19.27
N SER A 488 -0.55 -8.55 20.46
CA SER A 488 0.18 -9.63 21.14
C SER A 488 -0.56 -10.97 21.19
N SER A 489 -1.91 -10.96 21.20
CA SER A 489 -2.75 -12.17 21.23
C SER A 489 -4.18 -11.88 20.79
N LYS A 490 -4.80 -12.82 20.06
CA LYS A 490 -6.24 -12.83 19.83
C LYS A 490 -6.93 -13.45 21.05
N CYS A 491 -7.76 -12.66 21.71
CA CYS A 491 -8.61 -13.12 22.81
C CYS A 491 -10.08 -13.01 22.43
N ILE A 492 -10.95 -13.65 23.19
CA ILE A 492 -12.40 -13.55 23.05
C ILE A 492 -12.93 -12.82 24.26
N LEU A 493 -13.63 -11.71 24.02
CA LEU A 493 -14.44 -11.06 25.03
C LEU A 493 -15.83 -11.70 25.01
N VAL A 494 -16.31 -12.22 26.15
CA VAL A 494 -17.62 -12.86 26.31
C VAL A 494 -18.43 -12.10 27.34
N VAL A 495 -19.63 -11.64 26.97
CA VAL A 495 -20.59 -11.04 27.89
C VAL A 495 -21.68 -12.06 28.17
N LYS A 496 -21.92 -12.33 29.45
CA LYS A 496 -23.05 -13.14 29.94
C LYS A 496 -23.99 -12.22 30.71
N SER A 497 -25.26 -12.16 30.31
CA SER A 497 -26.27 -11.28 30.91
C SER A 497 -27.56 -12.04 31.21
N ILE A 498 -28.34 -11.54 32.16
CA ILE A 498 -29.67 -12.03 32.53
C ILE A 498 -30.55 -10.83 32.94
N SER A 499 -31.83 -10.82 32.53
CA SER A 499 -32.72 -9.68 32.80
C SER A 499 -33.02 -9.50 34.28
N THR A 500 -33.02 -8.24 34.75
CA THR A 500 -33.45 -7.85 36.11
C THR A 500 -34.96 -8.02 36.30
N THR A 501 -35.76 -8.11 35.23
CA THR A 501 -37.22 -8.32 35.33
C THR A 501 -37.59 -9.74 35.77
N VAL A 502 -36.63 -10.67 35.69
CA VAL A 502 -36.75 -12.06 36.16
C VAL A 502 -36.46 -12.17 37.67
N PHE A 503 -36.10 -11.08 38.36
CA PHE A 503 -35.49 -11.14 39.69
C PHE A 503 -36.42 -10.93 40.90
N SER A 504 -36.41 -11.90 41.81
CA SER A 504 -36.60 -11.67 43.27
C SER A 504 -35.86 -12.68 44.18
N ARG A 505 -35.12 -13.67 43.64
CA ARG A 505 -34.61 -14.82 44.42
C ARG A 505 -33.21 -15.35 44.07
N MET A 506 -32.48 -14.75 43.12
CA MET A 506 -31.18 -15.28 42.69
C MET A 506 -30.01 -14.65 43.44
N ASP A 507 -29.01 -15.48 43.75
CA ASP A 507 -27.71 -15.06 44.26
C ASP A 507 -26.90 -14.49 43.10
N THR A 508 -26.30 -13.31 43.26
CA THR A 508 -25.45 -12.67 42.24
C THR A 508 -23.96 -12.87 42.53
N GLU A 509 -23.60 -13.42 43.68
CA GLU A 509 -22.22 -13.61 44.08
C GLU A 509 -21.79 -15.06 43.89
N ASN A 510 -20.57 -15.26 43.38
CA ASN A 510 -19.92 -16.57 43.30
C ASN A 510 -20.79 -17.61 42.56
N VAL A 511 -21.51 -17.20 41.53
CA VAL A 511 -22.39 -18.07 40.74
C VAL A 511 -21.61 -18.80 39.65
N GLN A 512 -22.05 -20.02 39.34
CA GLN A 512 -21.45 -20.83 38.29
C GLN A 512 -22.11 -20.56 36.93
N ILE A 513 -21.34 -19.98 36.00
CA ILE A 513 -21.80 -19.50 34.71
C ILE A 513 -21.22 -20.39 33.59
N PRO A 514 -22.06 -20.92 32.67
CA PRO A 514 -21.58 -21.62 31.50
C PRO A 514 -21.21 -20.64 30.36
N ILE A 515 -20.08 -20.89 29.73
CA ILE A 515 -19.58 -20.19 28.54
C ILE A 515 -19.43 -21.20 27.41
N TYR A 516 -20.17 -21.00 26.32
CA TYR A 516 -20.06 -21.83 25.12
C TYR A 516 -19.24 -21.13 24.04
N LEU A 517 -18.22 -21.81 23.52
CA LEU A 517 -17.41 -21.35 22.39
C LEU A 517 -17.69 -22.24 21.18
N SER A 518 -18.04 -21.64 20.05
CA SER A 518 -18.26 -22.35 18.79
C SER A 518 -16.97 -22.98 18.25
N ALA A 519 -17.09 -23.90 17.28
CA ALA A 519 -15.94 -24.45 16.54
C ALA A 519 -15.06 -23.36 15.90
N THR A 520 -15.67 -22.28 15.41
CA THR A 520 -14.95 -21.11 14.87
C THR A 520 -14.21 -20.39 15.99
N ASN A 521 -14.89 -20.13 17.12
CA ASN A 521 -14.31 -19.42 18.26
C ASN A 521 -13.05 -20.14 18.78
N ILE A 522 -13.11 -21.47 18.96
CA ILE A 522 -11.96 -22.24 19.43
C ILE A 522 -10.82 -22.26 18.42
N SER A 523 -11.12 -22.24 17.11
CA SER A 523 -10.11 -22.25 16.06
C SER A 523 -9.38 -20.91 15.97
N ASP A 524 -10.11 -19.81 16.08
CA ASP A 524 -9.60 -18.45 15.98
C ASP A 524 -8.86 -17.99 17.25
N LEU A 525 -9.23 -18.52 18.42
CA LEU A 525 -8.52 -18.31 19.68
C LEU A 525 -7.08 -18.89 19.64
N GLY A 526 -6.86 -19.94 18.84
CA GLY A 526 -5.52 -20.49 18.63
C GLY A 526 -4.84 -21.09 19.87
N ALA A 527 -5.61 -21.36 20.94
CA ALA A 527 -5.08 -21.98 22.15
C ALA A 527 -4.52 -23.38 21.85
N HIS A 528 -3.42 -23.77 22.51
CA HIS A 528 -2.96 -25.16 22.42
C HIS A 528 -3.96 -26.06 23.15
N TRP A 529 -4.52 -27.08 22.50
CA TRP A 529 -5.57 -27.92 23.08
C TRP A 529 -5.45 -29.39 22.70
N THR A 530 -6.04 -30.23 23.54
CA THR A 530 -6.31 -31.65 23.29
C THR A 530 -7.76 -31.94 23.71
N THR A 531 -8.28 -33.13 23.46
CA THR A 531 -9.67 -33.44 23.82
C THR A 531 -9.96 -33.13 25.30
N ASN A 532 -10.91 -32.22 25.54
CA ASN A 532 -11.34 -31.73 26.86
C ASN A 532 -10.27 -30.96 27.68
N LYS A 533 -9.22 -30.43 27.05
CA LYS A 533 -8.21 -29.59 27.71
C LYS A 533 -7.75 -28.47 26.80
N ALA A 534 -7.57 -27.27 27.34
CA ALA A 534 -7.03 -26.13 26.60
C ALA A 534 -6.06 -25.32 27.47
N ALA A 535 -5.07 -24.71 26.83
CA ALA A 535 -4.18 -23.74 27.44
C ALA A 535 -4.79 -22.35 27.31
N ILE A 536 -5.58 -21.94 28.31
CA ILE A 536 -6.31 -20.67 28.33
C ILE A 536 -6.23 -20.01 29.71
N THR A 537 -6.37 -18.68 29.74
CA THR A 537 -6.65 -17.89 30.94
C THR A 537 -7.98 -17.17 30.78
N ILE A 538 -8.69 -16.97 31.90
CA ILE A 538 -9.98 -16.26 31.94
C ILE A 538 -9.89 -15.19 33.02
N THR A 539 -10.22 -13.96 32.65
CA THR A 539 -10.28 -12.79 33.55
C THR A 539 -11.68 -12.21 33.54
N ASP A 540 -12.21 -11.82 34.69
CA ASP A 540 -13.53 -11.16 34.80
C ASP A 540 -13.45 -9.64 34.56
N VAL A 541 -14.61 -8.98 34.61
CA VAL A 541 -14.76 -7.52 34.44
C VAL A 541 -14.00 -6.71 35.51
N TYR A 542 -13.60 -7.31 36.62
CA TYR A 542 -12.84 -6.67 37.68
C TYR A 542 -11.32 -6.80 37.48
N GLY A 543 -10.88 -7.51 36.44
CA GLY A 543 -9.46 -7.80 36.21
C GLY A 543 -8.94 -9.00 37.00
N ASN A 544 -9.80 -9.75 37.69
CA ASN A 544 -9.40 -10.90 38.49
C ASN A 544 -9.36 -12.18 37.64
N GLN A 545 -8.37 -13.05 37.88
CA GLN A 545 -8.32 -14.36 37.25
C GLN A 545 -9.43 -15.28 37.81
N VAL A 546 -10.21 -15.87 36.92
CA VAL A 546 -11.40 -16.66 37.28
C VAL A 546 -11.09 -18.16 37.22
N PRO A 547 -11.41 -18.95 38.26
CA PRO A 547 -11.30 -20.40 38.18
C PRO A 547 -12.29 -20.95 37.15
N PHE A 548 -11.87 -21.99 36.43
CA PHE A 548 -12.69 -22.60 35.40
C PHE A 548 -12.59 -24.13 35.40
N TRP A 549 -13.57 -24.77 34.75
CA TRP A 549 -13.58 -26.19 34.43
C TRP A 549 -14.14 -26.41 33.03
N ILE A 550 -13.46 -27.24 32.24
CA ILE A 550 -13.80 -27.57 30.86
C ILE A 550 -14.59 -28.88 30.86
N GLU A 551 -15.89 -28.77 30.54
CA GLU A 551 -16.76 -29.94 30.40
C GLU A 551 -16.36 -30.73 29.15
N TYR A 552 -16.25 -30.03 28.02
CA TYR A 552 -15.69 -30.56 26.78
C TYR A 552 -14.95 -29.49 25.96
N TRP A 553 -13.99 -29.95 25.17
CA TRP A 553 -13.30 -29.17 24.15
C TRP A 553 -12.95 -30.10 23.00
N ASN A 554 -13.59 -29.91 21.84
CA ASN A 554 -13.42 -30.77 20.67
C ASN A 554 -13.77 -30.00 19.37
N SER A 555 -13.84 -30.70 18.23
CA SER A 555 -14.08 -30.10 16.92
C SER A 555 -15.44 -29.41 16.76
N GLU A 556 -16.42 -29.69 17.62
CA GLU A 556 -17.76 -29.09 17.55
C GLU A 556 -17.87 -27.79 18.39
N GLY A 557 -16.90 -27.53 19.28
CA GLY A 557 -16.88 -26.39 20.18
C GLY A 557 -16.30 -26.72 21.55
N ALA A 558 -16.50 -25.80 22.49
CA ALA A 558 -16.12 -25.98 23.89
C ALA A 558 -17.20 -25.43 24.84
N LEU A 559 -17.33 -26.09 26.00
CA LEU A 559 -18.14 -25.60 27.11
C LEU A 559 -17.26 -25.48 28.35
N ILE A 560 -17.21 -24.27 28.88
CA ILE A 560 -16.40 -23.88 30.03
C ILE A 560 -17.32 -23.39 31.12
N TRP A 561 -17.12 -23.85 32.34
CA TRP A 561 -17.79 -23.36 33.54
C TRP A 561 -16.86 -22.47 34.32
N VAL A 562 -17.35 -21.32 34.77
CA VAL A 562 -16.61 -20.34 35.58
C VAL A 562 -17.40 -19.97 36.83
N LYS A 563 -16.72 -19.52 37.89
CA LYS A 563 -17.36 -19.02 39.12
C LYS A 563 -17.08 -17.52 39.26
N ALA A 564 -18.10 -16.67 39.16
CA ALA A 564 -17.93 -15.22 39.18
C ALA A 564 -19.16 -14.48 39.75
N ASN A 565 -19.03 -13.18 39.97
CA ASN A 565 -20.13 -12.31 40.43
C ASN A 565 -20.84 -11.66 39.24
N LEU A 566 -22.14 -11.47 39.30
CA LEU A 566 -22.89 -10.66 38.34
C LEU A 566 -23.06 -9.23 38.89
N THR A 567 -22.95 -8.23 38.02
CA THR A 567 -23.06 -6.80 38.35
C THR A 567 -24.01 -6.09 37.38
N ASP A 568 -24.55 -4.95 37.78
CA ASP A 568 -25.34 -4.02 36.96
C ASP A 568 -24.60 -2.68 36.72
N ASP A 569 -23.40 -2.50 37.30
CA ASP A 569 -22.59 -1.30 37.15
C ASP A 569 -21.87 -1.24 35.79
N THR A 570 -22.50 -0.54 34.84
CA THR A 570 -22.02 -0.31 33.47
C THR A 570 -20.66 0.40 33.40
N SER A 571 -20.26 1.15 34.43
CA SER A 571 -18.97 1.85 34.46
C SER A 571 -17.77 0.91 34.56
N LEU A 572 -17.96 -0.29 35.13
CA LEU A 572 -16.92 -1.31 35.23
C LEU A 572 -16.52 -1.86 33.87
N LEU A 573 -17.49 -2.03 32.96
CA LEU A 573 -17.21 -2.50 31.60
C LEU A 573 -16.40 -1.48 30.82
N GLU A 574 -16.74 -0.20 30.95
CA GLU A 574 -15.98 0.89 30.32
C GLU A 574 -14.54 0.94 30.84
N ARG A 575 -14.36 0.85 32.16
CA ARG A 575 -13.02 0.81 32.79
C ARG A 575 -12.22 -0.40 32.33
N PHE A 576 -12.83 -1.59 32.31
CA PHE A 576 -12.20 -2.82 31.88
C PHE A 576 -11.73 -2.76 30.42
N LEU A 577 -12.54 -2.20 29.53
CA LEU A 577 -12.18 -2.06 28.11
C LEU A 577 -11.11 -1.00 27.88
N LYS A 578 -11.11 0.10 28.65
CA LYS A 578 -10.00 1.06 28.65
C LYS A 578 -8.71 0.42 29.16
N PHE A 579 -8.77 -0.35 30.25
CA PHE A 579 -7.61 -1.08 30.77
C PHE A 579 -7.00 -2.03 29.73
N ILE A 580 -7.83 -2.74 28.97
CA ILE A 580 -7.37 -3.70 27.95
C ILE A 580 -6.70 -3.04 26.73
N TYR A 581 -7.09 -1.80 26.39
CA TYR A 581 -6.67 -1.15 25.13
C TYR A 581 -5.87 0.15 25.32
N GLY A 582 -5.79 0.69 26.54
CA GLY A 582 -5.35 2.05 26.86
C GLY A 582 -6.36 3.12 26.43
N ILE A 583 -6.82 3.06 25.18
CA ILE A 583 -7.89 3.89 24.61
C ILE A 583 -8.96 3.00 23.98
N MET A 584 -10.20 3.45 23.93
CA MET A 584 -11.29 2.67 23.33
C MET A 584 -11.29 2.80 21.80
N PRO A 585 -11.01 1.73 21.01
CA PRO A 585 -11.03 1.81 19.56
C PRO A 585 -12.44 2.07 19.01
N PRO A 586 -12.59 2.71 17.82
CA PRO A 586 -13.91 3.00 17.25
C PRO A 586 -14.81 1.77 17.09
N PHE A 587 -14.27 0.62 16.67
CA PHE A 587 -15.06 -0.60 16.53
C PHE A 587 -15.57 -1.16 17.87
N ILE A 588 -14.82 -0.91 18.96
CA ILE A 588 -15.26 -1.26 20.32
C ILE A 588 -16.29 -0.27 20.80
N GLN A 589 -16.15 1.03 20.50
CA GLN A 589 -17.16 2.05 20.79
C GLN A 589 -18.50 1.69 20.13
N GLU A 590 -18.49 1.38 18.84
CA GLU A 590 -19.71 0.97 18.10
C GLU A 590 -20.36 -0.29 18.69
N TRP A 591 -19.54 -1.29 19.04
CA TRP A 591 -20.03 -2.50 19.69
C TRP A 591 -20.57 -2.23 21.10
N MET A 592 -19.94 -1.33 21.86
CA MET A 592 -20.39 -0.91 23.18
C MET A 592 -21.68 -0.12 23.14
N ASP A 593 -21.83 0.82 22.21
CA ASP A 593 -23.07 1.57 22.00
C ASP A 593 -24.23 0.62 21.67
N PHE A 594 -23.96 -0.39 20.84
CA PHE A 594 -24.91 -1.46 20.60
C PHE A 594 -25.25 -2.22 21.89
N MET A 595 -24.25 -2.65 22.68
CA MET A 595 -24.44 -3.46 23.89
C MET A 595 -25.10 -2.70 25.05
N PHE A 596 -24.74 -1.45 25.30
CA PHE A 596 -25.26 -0.64 26.41
C PHE A 596 -26.76 -0.37 26.31
N GLY A 597 -27.31 -0.36 25.08
CA GLY A 597 -28.75 -0.27 24.88
C GLY A 597 -29.55 -1.43 25.49
N TRP A 598 -28.94 -2.61 25.68
CA TRP A 598 -29.60 -3.81 26.21
C TRP A 598 -29.20 -4.13 27.65
N LEU A 599 -28.04 -3.66 28.10
CA LEU A 599 -27.51 -4.00 29.43
C LEU A 599 -28.15 -3.20 30.57
N SER A 600 -28.87 -2.10 30.29
CA SER A 600 -29.45 -1.20 31.30
C SER A 600 -30.42 -1.87 32.28
N ASP A 601 -31.03 -2.99 31.88
CA ASP A 601 -31.99 -3.76 32.69
C ASP A 601 -31.51 -5.22 32.89
N THR A 602 -30.20 -5.43 33.02
CA THR A 602 -29.62 -6.77 33.19
C THR A 602 -28.54 -6.82 34.27
N TYR A 603 -28.43 -7.97 34.93
CA TYR A 603 -27.20 -8.35 35.62
C TYR A 603 -26.26 -9.04 34.62
N TYR A 604 -24.98 -8.72 34.63
CA TYR A 604 -24.01 -9.28 33.70
C TYR A 604 -22.63 -9.51 34.31
N ASN A 605 -21.80 -10.28 33.61
CA ASN A 605 -20.35 -10.28 33.77
C ASN A 605 -19.69 -10.41 32.39
N VAL A 606 -18.47 -9.90 32.28
CA VAL A 606 -17.64 -9.94 31.08
C VAL A 606 -16.38 -10.74 31.35
N PHE A 607 -16.11 -11.71 30.48
CA PHE A 607 -14.96 -12.58 30.56
C PHE A 607 -14.03 -12.31 29.38
N LEU A 608 -12.76 -12.08 29.65
CA LEU A 608 -11.70 -12.08 28.64
C LEU A 608 -11.02 -13.45 28.65
N ILE A 609 -11.15 -14.18 27.54
CA ILE A 609 -10.56 -15.52 27.36
C ILE A 609 -9.37 -15.40 26.40
N CYS A 610 -8.17 -15.69 26.88
CA CYS A 610 -6.93 -15.57 26.10
C CYS A 610 -6.20 -16.92 26.00
N PRO A 611 -5.44 -17.17 24.92
CA PRO A 611 -4.53 -18.31 24.86
C PRO A 611 -3.42 -18.16 25.91
N SER A 612 -3.04 -19.28 26.54
CA SER A 612 -1.94 -19.36 27.50
C SER A 612 -0.78 -20.20 26.95
N ASN A 613 0.42 -19.94 27.42
CA ASN A 613 1.62 -20.74 27.12
C ASN A 613 1.78 -21.95 28.05
N GLU A 614 0.86 -22.13 29.00
CA GLU A 614 0.86 -23.27 29.91
C GLU A 614 0.44 -24.59 29.24
N GLN A 615 0.61 -25.70 29.93
CA GLN A 615 0.13 -26.99 29.44
C GLN A 615 -1.41 -27.01 29.41
N PRO A 616 -2.05 -27.61 28.40
CA PRO A 616 -3.51 -27.70 28.36
C PRO A 616 -4.06 -28.40 29.61
N VAL A 617 -4.95 -27.74 30.33
CA VAL A 617 -5.62 -28.26 31.52
C VAL A 617 -7.11 -28.42 31.29
N ARG A 618 -7.75 -29.29 32.07
CA ARG A 618 -9.22 -29.36 32.16
C ARG A 618 -9.78 -28.28 33.10
N GLY A 619 -8.93 -27.58 33.85
CA GLY A 619 -9.34 -26.74 34.98
C GLY A 619 -9.64 -27.56 36.23
N ASP A 620 -10.20 -26.90 37.25
CA ASP A 620 -10.46 -27.48 38.58
C ASP A 620 -11.94 -27.27 38.97
N GLY A 621 -12.75 -28.32 38.82
CA GLY A 621 -14.17 -28.28 39.12
C GLY A 621 -14.48 -27.99 40.59
N ASN A 622 -13.59 -28.35 41.52
CA ASN A 622 -13.77 -28.09 42.95
C ASN A 622 -13.66 -26.59 43.30
N LYS A 623 -12.98 -25.80 42.47
CA LYS A 623 -12.93 -24.33 42.61
C LYS A 623 -14.10 -23.63 41.94
N VAL A 624 -14.80 -24.31 41.04
CA VAL A 624 -15.92 -23.74 40.28
C VAL A 624 -17.24 -24.03 40.98
N PHE A 625 -17.51 -25.29 41.30
CA PHE A 625 -18.83 -25.73 41.77
C PHE A 625 -18.92 -25.77 43.30
N GLU A 626 -20.14 -25.79 43.83
CA GLU A 626 -20.38 -25.97 45.26
C GLU A 626 -20.06 -27.41 45.69
N PHE A 627 -20.18 -28.36 44.78
CA PHE A 627 -19.71 -29.73 44.93
C PHE A 627 -19.32 -30.26 43.55
N PHE A 628 -18.26 -31.05 43.47
CA PHE A 628 -17.79 -31.61 42.21
C PHE A 628 -17.12 -32.96 42.43
N ASP A 629 -17.43 -33.93 41.59
CA ASP A 629 -16.72 -35.20 41.52
C ASP A 629 -16.73 -35.70 40.07
N ASP A 630 -15.55 -35.90 39.49
CA ASP A 630 -15.34 -36.53 38.18
C ASP A 630 -14.91 -38.01 38.31
N PHE A 631 -15.07 -38.57 39.51
CA PHE A 631 -14.75 -39.94 39.89
C PHE A 631 -13.33 -40.35 39.49
N ASN A 632 -12.40 -39.40 39.54
CA ASN A 632 -11.01 -39.63 39.18
C ASN A 632 -10.33 -40.52 40.24
N GLY A 633 -9.84 -41.69 39.83
CA GLY A 633 -9.26 -42.70 40.71
C GLY A 633 -9.82 -44.10 40.45
N ASN A 634 -9.60 -45.00 41.43
CA ASN A 634 -10.00 -46.41 41.36
C ASN A 634 -11.05 -46.80 42.42
N SER A 635 -11.52 -45.85 43.22
CA SER A 635 -12.51 -46.05 44.28
C SER A 635 -13.34 -44.80 44.49
N LEU A 636 -14.53 -44.96 45.07
CA LEU A 636 -15.35 -43.83 45.51
C LEU A 636 -14.64 -43.09 46.65
N ASP A 637 -14.61 -41.75 46.60
CA ASP A 637 -14.07 -40.95 47.70
C ASP A 637 -15.06 -40.95 48.88
N THR A 638 -14.72 -41.71 49.92
CA THR A 638 -15.55 -41.83 51.12
C THR A 638 -15.47 -40.61 52.03
N ASN A 639 -14.63 -39.61 51.74
CA ASN A 639 -14.66 -38.33 52.44
C ASN A 639 -15.80 -37.44 51.93
N GLU A 640 -16.18 -37.60 50.65
CA GLU A 640 -17.24 -36.84 50.00
C GLU A 640 -18.57 -37.60 49.99
N TRP A 641 -18.52 -38.93 49.88
CA TRP A 641 -19.69 -39.78 49.72
C TRP A 641 -19.90 -40.74 50.88
N ASN A 642 -21.16 -40.89 51.28
CA ASN A 642 -21.67 -42.08 51.95
C ASN A 642 -22.15 -43.09 50.90
N TYR A 643 -22.13 -44.37 51.23
CA TYR A 643 -22.65 -45.42 50.34
C TYR A 643 -23.28 -46.56 51.11
N LYS A 644 -24.20 -47.27 50.45
CA LYS A 644 -24.78 -48.51 50.95
C LYS A 644 -25.04 -49.48 49.80
N THR A 645 -24.75 -50.76 50.06
CA THR A 645 -25.00 -51.88 49.15
C THR A 645 -25.79 -52.95 49.89
N VAL A 646 -26.87 -53.44 49.29
CA VAL A 646 -27.76 -54.47 49.85
C VAL A 646 -28.21 -55.42 48.73
N ASN A 647 -28.74 -56.60 49.07
CA ASN A 647 -29.31 -57.56 48.13
C ASN A 647 -28.42 -57.95 46.92
N GLY A 648 -27.10 -57.87 47.06
CA GLY A 648 -26.14 -58.19 46.00
C GLY A 648 -25.85 -57.04 45.01
N GLY A 649 -26.32 -55.82 45.30
CA GLY A 649 -25.90 -54.61 44.61
C GLY A 649 -24.42 -54.27 44.85
N SER A 650 -23.83 -53.53 43.93
CA SER A 650 -22.41 -53.11 44.03
C SER A 650 -22.15 -51.80 43.29
N TYR A 651 -21.05 -51.13 43.65
CA TYR A 651 -20.51 -50.01 42.88
C TYR A 651 -19.06 -50.26 42.48
N SER A 652 -18.59 -49.55 41.45
CA SER A 652 -17.18 -49.52 41.08
C SER A 652 -16.84 -48.18 40.45
N VAL A 653 -15.64 -47.67 40.73
CA VAL A 653 -15.07 -46.48 40.06
C VAL A 653 -13.87 -46.92 39.24
N SER A 654 -13.86 -46.56 37.95
CA SER A 654 -12.75 -46.90 37.05
C SER A 654 -12.73 -45.93 35.89
N ASN A 655 -11.55 -45.39 35.53
CA ASN A 655 -11.37 -44.47 34.39
C ASN A 655 -12.29 -43.23 34.44
N GLY A 656 -12.45 -42.61 35.62
CA GLY A 656 -13.32 -41.42 35.77
C GLY A 656 -14.81 -41.74 35.67
N VAL A 657 -15.22 -42.99 35.89
CA VAL A 657 -16.62 -43.40 35.76
C VAL A 657 -17.06 -44.23 36.96
N LEU A 658 -18.06 -43.71 37.68
CA LEU A 658 -18.83 -44.46 38.67
C LEU A 658 -19.84 -45.37 37.97
N LYS A 659 -19.94 -46.62 38.42
CA LYS A 659 -20.95 -47.60 37.98
C LYS A 659 -21.74 -48.05 39.19
N LEU A 660 -23.07 -47.97 39.11
CA LEU A 660 -24.00 -48.49 40.11
C LEU A 660 -24.76 -49.68 39.52
N GLN A 661 -24.57 -50.86 40.12
CA GLN A 661 -25.13 -52.13 39.65
C GLN A 661 -26.11 -52.69 40.67
N GLY A 662 -27.39 -52.74 40.30
CA GLY A 662 -28.41 -53.49 41.05
C GLY A 662 -28.46 -54.97 40.64
N ASN A 663 -29.15 -55.77 41.43
CA ASN A 663 -29.48 -57.17 41.22
C ASN A 663 -30.89 -57.30 40.59
N ASN A 664 -31.52 -58.47 40.71
CA ASN A 664 -32.82 -58.79 40.11
C ASN A 664 -34.03 -58.50 41.03
N ASP A 665 -33.83 -57.80 42.15
CA ASP A 665 -34.88 -57.57 43.15
C ASP A 665 -35.69 -56.28 42.86
N LYS A 666 -36.87 -56.14 43.50
CA LYS A 666 -37.75 -54.97 43.40
C LYS A 666 -37.38 -53.84 44.37
N ASN A 667 -36.39 -54.06 45.24
CA ASN A 667 -35.91 -53.10 46.24
C ASN A 667 -34.65 -52.36 45.76
N ALA A 668 -34.27 -51.28 46.42
CA ALA A 668 -33.00 -50.61 46.12
C ALA A 668 -31.81 -51.50 46.45
N ASP A 669 -30.83 -51.59 45.54
CA ASP A 669 -29.71 -52.52 45.67
C ASP A 669 -28.39 -51.80 45.97
N VAL A 670 -28.22 -50.58 45.45
CA VAL A 670 -27.04 -49.74 45.74
C VAL A 670 -27.40 -48.26 45.64
N TRP A 671 -26.91 -47.46 46.58
CA TRP A 671 -27.03 -46.01 46.55
C TRP A 671 -25.85 -45.33 47.22
N ILE A 672 -25.61 -44.08 46.80
CA ILE A 672 -24.62 -43.17 47.38
C ILE A 672 -25.28 -41.82 47.62
N TRP A 673 -24.84 -41.11 48.65
CA TRP A 673 -25.30 -39.75 48.92
C TRP A 673 -24.17 -38.90 49.48
N THR A 674 -24.23 -37.61 49.23
CA THR A 674 -23.18 -36.67 49.63
C THR A 674 -23.11 -36.56 51.15
N LYS A 675 -21.91 -36.28 51.67
CA LYS A 675 -21.73 -35.82 53.05
C LYS A 675 -21.96 -34.32 53.18
N LYS A 676 -21.70 -33.58 52.10
CA LYS A 676 -22.05 -32.17 51.98
C LYS A 676 -23.56 -32.02 51.79
N THR A 677 -24.10 -30.99 52.43
CA THR A 677 -25.50 -30.57 52.33
C THR A 677 -25.62 -29.29 51.50
N PHE A 678 -26.81 -29.05 50.96
CA PHE A 678 -27.08 -27.92 50.06
C PHE A 678 -28.35 -27.18 50.48
N PRO A 679 -28.43 -25.86 50.23
CA PRO A 679 -29.61 -25.06 50.57
C PRO A 679 -30.86 -25.56 49.81
N SER A 680 -32.02 -24.99 50.09
CA SER A 680 -33.29 -25.43 49.48
C SER A 680 -33.38 -25.19 47.96
N SER A 681 -32.46 -24.43 47.36
CA SER A 681 -32.43 -24.16 45.92
C SER A 681 -31.01 -24.32 45.34
N TYR A 682 -30.85 -25.21 44.36
CA TYR A 682 -29.57 -25.52 43.71
C TYR A 682 -29.79 -26.32 42.42
N VAL A 683 -28.73 -26.57 41.65
CA VAL A 683 -28.80 -27.40 40.44
C VAL A 683 -27.74 -28.49 40.49
N ILE A 684 -28.15 -29.73 40.22
CA ILE A 684 -27.25 -30.89 40.06
C ILE A 684 -27.01 -31.11 38.56
N GLY A 685 -25.78 -31.02 38.11
CA GLY A 685 -25.41 -31.39 36.73
C GLY A 685 -24.60 -32.67 36.69
N MET A 686 -24.87 -33.52 35.71
CA MET A 686 -24.11 -34.76 35.55
C MET A 686 -24.10 -35.26 34.11
N ARG A 687 -23.09 -36.07 33.79
CA ARG A 687 -23.10 -36.89 32.57
C ARG A 687 -23.34 -38.34 32.94
N ALA A 688 -24.45 -38.90 32.45
CA ALA A 688 -24.94 -40.21 32.85
C ALA A 688 -25.32 -41.11 31.67
N TYR A 689 -25.02 -42.40 31.80
CA TYR A 689 -25.55 -43.49 30.99
C TYR A 689 -26.61 -44.22 31.82
N LEU A 690 -27.89 -43.95 31.54
CA LEU A 690 -29.00 -44.51 32.31
C LEU A 690 -29.38 -45.92 31.80
N LYS A 691 -29.46 -46.90 32.71
CA LYS A 691 -29.80 -48.29 32.38
C LYS A 691 -30.69 -48.93 33.45
N ASN A 692 -31.71 -49.67 33.01
CA ASN A 692 -32.70 -50.34 33.88
C ASN A 692 -33.42 -49.39 34.85
N GLN A 693 -33.27 -49.45 36.16
CA GLN A 693 -34.01 -48.57 37.08
C GLN A 693 -33.07 -47.74 37.98
N PRO A 694 -32.42 -46.69 37.42
CA PRO A 694 -31.72 -45.71 38.24
C PRO A 694 -32.70 -44.78 38.94
N PHE A 695 -32.23 -44.15 40.01
CA PHE A 695 -32.94 -43.05 40.65
C PHE A 695 -31.99 -41.93 41.11
N PHE A 696 -32.53 -40.73 41.20
CA PHE A 696 -31.82 -39.53 41.67
C PHE A 696 -32.48 -39.04 42.95
N MET A 697 -31.69 -38.80 44.00
CA MET A 697 -32.13 -38.18 45.26
C MET A 697 -31.77 -36.70 45.23
N TRP A 698 -32.77 -35.82 45.37
CA TRP A 698 -32.57 -34.36 45.42
C TRP A 698 -32.94 -33.74 46.77
N TYR A 699 -33.25 -34.58 47.75
CA TYR A 699 -33.57 -34.17 49.09
C TYR A 699 -33.46 -35.42 49.95
N ILE A 700 -32.79 -35.35 51.09
CA ILE A 700 -32.67 -36.44 52.05
C ILE A 700 -32.78 -35.79 53.42
N ASP A 701 -33.87 -36.02 54.15
CA ASP A 701 -34.06 -35.37 55.44
C ASP A 701 -33.19 -35.94 56.56
N SER A 702 -33.25 -35.31 57.73
CA SER A 702 -32.54 -35.75 58.95
C SER A 702 -32.91 -37.16 59.44
N TYR A 703 -34.05 -37.72 59.05
CA TYR A 703 -34.48 -39.09 59.34
C TYR A 703 -34.01 -40.10 58.27
N GLY A 704 -33.45 -39.60 57.17
CA GLY A 704 -32.98 -40.37 56.03
C GLY A 704 -34.05 -40.63 54.98
N ASP A 705 -35.21 -39.97 55.03
CA ASP A 705 -36.23 -40.06 53.99
C ASP A 705 -35.91 -39.08 52.85
N ALA A 706 -35.92 -39.59 51.63
CA ALA A 706 -35.47 -38.89 50.44
C ALA A 706 -36.56 -38.73 49.39
N TRP A 707 -36.61 -37.58 48.73
CA TRP A 707 -37.37 -37.43 47.48
C TRP A 707 -36.56 -37.96 46.31
N ILE A 708 -37.16 -38.85 45.52
CA ILE A 708 -36.49 -39.48 44.37
C ILE A 708 -37.25 -39.39 43.06
N GLU A 709 -36.49 -39.25 41.97
CA GLU A 709 -36.94 -39.49 40.60
C GLU A 709 -36.52 -40.91 40.25
N HIS A 710 -37.48 -41.82 40.29
CA HIS A 710 -37.26 -43.22 39.95
C HIS A 710 -37.59 -43.47 38.48
N VAL A 711 -36.57 -43.77 37.66
CA VAL A 711 -36.76 -43.97 36.22
C VAL A 711 -37.12 -45.43 35.91
N VAL A 712 -38.42 -45.72 35.80
CA VAL A 712 -38.94 -47.06 35.47
C VAL A 712 -39.29 -47.15 33.98
N GLY A 713 -38.74 -48.15 33.30
CA GLY A 713 -38.90 -48.25 31.85
C GLY A 713 -38.20 -47.06 31.18
N LYS A 714 -38.96 -46.09 30.67
CA LYS A 714 -38.44 -44.80 30.20
C LYS A 714 -39.02 -43.61 30.96
N THR A 715 -39.82 -43.84 31.99
CA THR A 715 -40.64 -42.81 32.62
C THR A 715 -40.11 -42.48 34.01
N GLY A 716 -40.01 -41.20 34.33
CA GLY A 716 -39.73 -40.70 35.67
C GLY A 716 -40.92 -40.86 36.60
N HIS A 717 -40.66 -41.13 37.88
CA HIS A 717 -41.68 -41.27 38.90
C HIS A 717 -41.19 -40.70 40.23
N LEU A 718 -41.97 -39.79 40.79
CA LEU A 718 -41.75 -39.27 42.14
C LEU A 718 -42.14 -40.30 43.19
N ARG A 719 -41.22 -40.56 44.13
CA ARG A 719 -41.43 -41.42 45.31
C ARG A 719 -40.60 -40.93 46.48
N THR A 720 -40.89 -41.46 47.67
CA THR A 720 -39.97 -41.39 48.82
C THR A 720 -39.12 -42.64 48.93
N PHE A 721 -37.89 -42.47 49.43
CA PHE A 721 -36.89 -43.53 49.61
C PHE A 721 -36.15 -43.35 50.94
N ASN A 722 -36.07 -44.37 51.77
CA ASN A 722 -35.29 -44.28 53.01
C ASN A 722 -33.84 -44.75 52.80
N ILE A 723 -32.86 -43.87 53.00
CA ILE A 723 -31.43 -44.18 52.80
C ILE A 723 -30.87 -45.15 53.84
N ALA A 724 -31.52 -45.29 55.00
CA ALA A 724 -31.06 -46.13 56.09
C ALA A 724 -31.41 -47.61 55.86
N ASP A 725 -32.51 -47.95 55.19
CA ASP A 725 -32.90 -49.35 54.94
C ASP A 725 -33.21 -49.71 53.49
N GLY A 726 -33.35 -48.72 52.60
CA GLY A 726 -33.64 -48.91 51.18
C GLY A 726 -35.13 -49.07 50.85
N SER A 727 -36.04 -48.78 51.78
CA SER A 727 -37.48 -48.89 51.58
C SER A 727 -38.04 -47.82 50.62
N LEU A 728 -39.06 -48.18 49.84
CA LEU A 728 -39.67 -47.35 48.78
C LEU A 728 -41.18 -47.22 49.00
N SER A 729 -41.71 -46.00 48.98
CA SER A 729 -43.17 -45.75 49.01
C SER A 729 -43.83 -46.02 47.66
N SER A 730 -45.16 -46.00 47.55
CA SER A 730 -45.89 -46.10 46.26
C SER A 730 -45.58 -44.92 45.32
N TYR A 731 -45.86 -45.07 44.01
CA TYR A 731 -45.73 -43.94 43.06
C TYR A 731 -46.64 -42.78 43.46
N GLN A 732 -46.08 -41.59 43.60
CA GLN A 732 -46.83 -40.38 43.97
C GLN A 732 -47.23 -39.60 42.72
N GLU A 733 -46.26 -39.32 41.86
CA GLU A 733 -46.48 -38.57 40.62
C GLU A 733 -45.66 -39.19 39.47
N LYS A 734 -46.06 -38.87 38.23
CA LYS A 734 -45.44 -39.40 37.01
C LYS A 734 -44.82 -38.25 36.22
N GLY A 735 -43.50 -38.29 36.05
CA GLY A 735 -42.75 -37.35 35.23
C GLY A 735 -42.73 -37.75 33.75
N GLY A 736 -41.75 -37.22 33.02
CA GLY A 736 -41.64 -37.44 31.59
C GLY A 736 -40.71 -38.58 31.19
N LYS A 737 -40.23 -38.54 29.94
CA LYS A 737 -39.60 -39.68 29.27
C LYS A 737 -38.11 -39.48 29.04
N TYR A 738 -37.29 -40.30 29.70
CA TYR A 738 -35.85 -40.31 29.57
C TYR A 738 -35.35 -41.15 28.38
N LYS A 739 -34.26 -40.68 27.79
CA LYS A 739 -33.38 -41.43 26.90
C LYS A 739 -32.43 -42.31 27.73
N LYS A 740 -32.22 -43.54 27.26
CA LYS A 740 -31.51 -44.60 28.00
C LYS A 740 -30.74 -45.47 27.03
N GLY A 741 -29.67 -46.11 27.53
CA GLY A 741 -28.81 -46.94 26.70
C GLY A 741 -27.78 -46.15 25.87
N GLU A 742 -27.59 -44.88 26.19
CA GLU A 742 -26.59 -43.98 25.61
C GLU A 742 -26.13 -42.98 26.68
N TRP A 743 -24.97 -42.36 26.48
CA TRP A 743 -24.52 -41.27 27.35
C TRP A 743 -25.33 -40.01 27.07
N SER A 744 -25.78 -39.36 28.13
CA SER A 744 -26.53 -38.10 28.07
C SER A 744 -26.06 -37.16 29.17
N ARG A 745 -26.21 -35.85 28.96
CA ARG A 745 -26.06 -34.84 30.01
C ARG A 745 -27.42 -34.61 30.66
N LEU A 746 -27.44 -34.55 31.99
CA LEU A 746 -28.60 -34.22 32.80
C LEU A 746 -28.31 -32.96 33.63
N GLU A 747 -29.32 -32.11 33.79
CA GLU A 747 -29.37 -31.15 34.91
C GLU A 747 -30.69 -31.32 35.67
N LEU A 748 -30.60 -31.27 36.99
CA LEU A 748 -31.72 -31.36 37.93
C LEU A 748 -31.79 -30.02 38.67
N TYR A 749 -32.84 -29.26 38.44
CA TYR A 749 -33.09 -27.97 39.09
C TYR A 749 -34.00 -28.19 40.28
N ILE A 750 -33.54 -27.75 41.44
CA ILE A 750 -34.30 -27.77 42.68
C ILE A 750 -34.51 -26.32 43.09
N ASP A 751 -35.75 -25.87 43.23
CA ASP A 751 -36.08 -24.56 43.81
C ASP A 751 -37.13 -24.71 44.90
N SER A 752 -36.69 -24.68 46.16
CA SER A 752 -37.56 -24.73 47.33
C SER A 752 -38.57 -25.89 47.31
N GLY A 753 -38.16 -27.01 46.71
CA GLY A 753 -38.98 -28.21 46.58
C GLY A 753 -39.55 -28.49 45.19
N ASP A 754 -39.59 -27.49 44.30
CA ASP A 754 -39.91 -27.72 42.91
C ASP A 754 -38.71 -28.38 42.22
N PHE A 755 -38.98 -29.42 41.42
CA PHE A 755 -37.98 -30.25 40.78
C PHE A 755 -38.19 -30.31 39.27
N TYR A 756 -37.18 -29.90 38.52
CA TYR A 756 -37.17 -29.97 37.06
C TYR A 756 -35.96 -30.75 36.59
N THR A 757 -36.13 -31.58 35.57
CA THR A 757 -35.01 -32.33 34.98
C THR A 757 -34.87 -32.01 33.52
N TYR A 758 -33.64 -31.83 33.06
CA TYR A 758 -33.32 -31.61 31.67
C TYR A 758 -32.38 -32.71 31.19
N GLN A 759 -32.58 -33.19 29.96
CA GLN A 759 -31.73 -34.21 29.36
C GLN A 759 -31.40 -33.86 27.92
N THR A 760 -30.12 -33.98 27.56
CA THR A 760 -29.70 -33.98 26.15
C THR A 760 -28.72 -35.10 25.85
N THR A 761 -28.86 -35.71 24.68
CA THR A 761 -27.90 -36.67 24.12
C THR A 761 -26.93 -36.01 23.15
N SER A 762 -27.22 -34.77 22.71
CA SER A 762 -26.26 -33.93 21.99
C SER A 762 -25.36 -33.19 22.98
N GLN A 763 -24.28 -32.58 22.48
CA GLN A 763 -23.48 -31.67 23.30
C GLN A 763 -24.35 -30.50 23.79
N PHE A 764 -24.25 -30.20 25.08
CA PHE A 764 -24.92 -29.07 25.69
C PHE A 764 -24.18 -27.77 25.35
N LYS A 765 -24.92 -26.75 24.93
CA LYS A 765 -24.36 -25.48 24.43
C LYS A 765 -24.63 -24.30 25.38
N GLY A 766 -24.77 -24.56 26.68
CA GLY A 766 -24.91 -23.52 27.71
C GLY A 766 -26.34 -23.10 28.04
N MET A 767 -27.37 -23.53 27.29
CA MET A 767 -28.78 -23.21 27.54
C MET A 767 -29.67 -24.44 27.36
N TRP A 768 -30.73 -24.53 28.17
CA TRP A 768 -31.72 -25.60 28.12
C TRP A 768 -33.01 -25.18 27.39
N GLY A 769 -33.71 -26.17 26.85
CA GLY A 769 -35.10 -26.03 26.36
C GLY A 769 -36.09 -26.41 27.47
N SER A 770 -37.20 -27.06 27.13
CA SER A 770 -38.19 -27.50 28.12
C SER A 770 -37.71 -28.69 28.98
N PRO A 771 -38.15 -28.79 30.25
CA PRO A 771 -37.81 -29.92 31.12
C PRO A 771 -38.40 -31.24 30.62
N VAL A 772 -37.70 -32.33 30.91
CA VAL A 772 -38.12 -33.72 30.69
C VAL A 772 -39.15 -34.14 31.74
N SER A 773 -38.87 -33.90 33.02
CA SER A 773 -39.81 -34.11 34.13
C SER A 773 -39.90 -32.83 34.97
N GLU A 774 -41.07 -32.60 35.54
CA GLU A 774 -41.40 -31.48 36.42
C GLU A 774 -42.30 -32.00 37.55
N TYR A 775 -41.94 -31.66 38.80
CA TYR A 775 -42.73 -31.90 39.99
C TYR A 775 -42.75 -30.63 40.83
N THR A 776 -43.92 -30.16 41.23
CA THR A 776 -44.07 -28.89 41.93
C THR A 776 -44.82 -29.06 43.26
N TRP A 777 -44.62 -28.13 44.19
CA TRP A 777 -45.24 -28.12 45.53
C TRP A 777 -44.76 -29.22 46.51
N TYR A 778 -43.52 -29.71 46.36
CA TYR A 778 -42.95 -30.72 47.26
C TYR A 778 -41.92 -30.11 48.20
N ASN A 779 -42.31 -29.79 49.43
CA ASN A 779 -41.42 -29.11 50.38
C ASN A 779 -40.06 -29.81 50.55
N SER A 780 -39.00 -29.01 50.48
CA SER A 780 -37.65 -29.35 50.93
C SER A 780 -37.23 -28.43 52.07
N GLU A 781 -36.70 -28.98 53.16
CA GLU A 781 -35.93 -28.24 54.16
C GLU A 781 -34.60 -27.72 53.58
N ALA A 782 -33.95 -26.79 54.30
CA ALA A 782 -32.65 -26.26 53.92
C ALA A 782 -31.52 -27.16 54.44
N ASP A 783 -30.40 -27.17 53.73
CA ASP A 783 -29.17 -27.89 54.09
C ASP A 783 -29.30 -29.41 54.08
N GLU A 784 -29.66 -29.97 52.91
CA GLU A 784 -29.86 -31.42 52.76
C GLU A 784 -28.90 -32.09 51.76
N PRO A 785 -28.54 -33.38 51.96
CA PRO A 785 -27.73 -34.13 51.02
C PRO A 785 -28.47 -34.51 49.73
N ILE A 786 -27.69 -34.84 48.70
CA ILE A 786 -28.18 -35.39 47.43
C ILE A 786 -27.61 -36.77 47.18
N GLY A 787 -28.11 -37.48 46.19
CA GLY A 787 -27.45 -38.71 45.81
C GLY A 787 -27.99 -39.43 44.59
N LEU A 788 -27.42 -40.60 44.36
CA LEU A 788 -27.66 -41.45 43.19
C LEU A 788 -27.89 -42.88 43.65
N GLY A 789 -28.73 -43.61 42.94
CA GLY A 789 -28.91 -45.03 43.22
C GLY A 789 -29.43 -45.86 42.06
N GLN A 790 -29.43 -47.16 42.29
CA GLN A 790 -29.90 -48.15 41.34
C GLN A 790 -30.74 -49.20 42.09
N ILE A 791 -31.99 -49.35 41.65
CA ILE A 791 -32.92 -50.35 42.18
C ILE A 791 -32.72 -51.64 41.39
N TYR A 792 -33.28 -51.72 40.19
CA TYR A 792 -33.28 -52.97 39.43
C TYR A 792 -32.18 -53.01 38.36
N LYS A 793 -31.36 -54.06 38.37
CA LYS A 793 -30.28 -54.36 37.40
C LYS A 793 -29.37 -53.15 37.15
N GLY A 794 -28.67 -53.12 36.02
CA GLY A 794 -27.76 -52.03 35.69
C GLY A 794 -26.69 -52.43 34.65
N PRO A 795 -25.50 -51.80 34.69
CA PRO A 795 -25.16 -50.65 35.54
C PRO A 795 -25.55 -49.34 34.86
N SER A 796 -26.10 -48.40 35.64
CA SER A 796 -26.05 -46.98 35.25
C SER A 796 -24.65 -46.43 35.54
N ARG A 797 -24.18 -45.48 34.73
CA ARG A 797 -22.81 -44.97 34.79
C ARG A 797 -22.79 -43.46 34.84
N TYR A 798 -21.84 -42.87 35.56
CA TYR A 798 -21.71 -41.43 35.76
C TYR A 798 -20.25 -41.03 35.57
N ASP A 799 -20.00 -40.03 34.72
CA ASP A 799 -18.64 -39.53 34.36
C ASP A 799 -18.25 -38.37 35.28
N PHE A 800 -19.12 -37.37 35.41
CA PHE A 800 -18.98 -36.32 36.42
C PHE A 800 -20.35 -36.00 37.02
N ILE A 801 -20.31 -35.44 38.23
CA ILE A 801 -21.44 -34.81 38.90
C ILE A 801 -20.97 -33.51 39.57
N TYR A 802 -21.80 -32.48 39.53
CA TYR A 802 -21.57 -31.23 40.23
C TYR A 802 -22.85 -30.67 40.83
N VAL A 803 -22.70 -29.79 41.81
CA VAL A 803 -23.76 -28.93 42.32
C VAL A 803 -23.38 -27.47 42.15
N ARG A 804 -24.27 -26.68 41.57
CA ARG A 804 -24.13 -25.22 41.44
C ARG A 804 -25.27 -24.50 42.15
N LYS A 805 -25.04 -23.23 42.49
CA LYS A 805 -26.11 -22.34 42.97
C LYS A 805 -27.25 -22.30 41.96
N TYR A 806 -28.46 -22.05 42.47
CA TYR A 806 -29.62 -21.89 41.62
C TYR A 806 -29.48 -20.61 40.77
N LEU A 807 -29.36 -20.83 39.46
CA LEU A 807 -29.33 -19.80 38.42
C LEU A 807 -30.01 -20.41 37.21
N ASP A 808 -31.08 -19.79 36.73
CA ASP A 808 -31.76 -20.31 35.54
C ASP A 808 -31.04 -19.89 34.26
N ILE A 809 -30.19 -20.78 33.76
CA ILE A 809 -29.36 -20.50 32.58
C ILE A 809 -30.16 -20.48 31.28
N SER A 810 -31.45 -20.86 31.25
CA SER A 810 -32.29 -20.66 30.05
C SER A 810 -32.59 -19.20 29.78
N GLU A 811 -32.53 -18.35 30.80
CA GLU A 811 -32.75 -16.90 30.71
C GLU A 811 -31.44 -16.12 30.49
N MET A 812 -30.29 -16.80 30.40
CA MET A 812 -29.00 -16.15 30.20
C MET A 812 -28.65 -16.00 28.74
N GLU A 813 -28.34 -14.77 28.33
CA GLU A 813 -27.81 -14.48 27.00
C GLU A 813 -26.29 -14.56 26.97
N GLN A 814 -25.72 -14.72 25.77
CA GLN A 814 -24.27 -14.66 25.55
C GLN A 814 -23.96 -13.88 24.28
N ASN A 815 -23.12 -12.86 24.41
CA ASN A 815 -22.53 -12.14 23.29
C ASN A 815 -21.01 -12.30 23.33
N SER A 816 -20.35 -12.34 22.17
CA SER A 816 -18.89 -12.44 22.13
C SER A 816 -18.28 -11.74 20.93
N ILE A 817 -17.10 -11.17 21.12
CA ILE A 817 -16.31 -10.52 20.06
C ILE A 817 -14.84 -10.90 20.19
N PHE A 818 -14.16 -11.06 19.05
CA PHE A 818 -12.71 -11.21 19.03
C PHE A 818 -12.03 -9.87 19.27
N VAL A 819 -11.10 -9.85 20.20
CA VAL A 819 -10.30 -8.69 20.56
C VAL A 819 -8.84 -9.03 20.33
N SER A 820 -8.11 -8.14 19.67
CA SER A 820 -6.65 -8.24 19.60
C SER A 820 -6.09 -7.37 20.69
N LEU A 821 -5.45 -7.98 21.69
CA LEU A 821 -4.84 -7.23 22.79
C LEU A 821 -3.66 -6.43 22.24
N GLN A 822 -3.83 -5.12 22.24
CA GLN A 822 -2.78 -4.18 21.90
C GLN A 822 -1.89 -4.04 23.12
N LYS A 823 -0.70 -4.65 23.06
CA LYS A 823 0.35 -4.37 24.03
C LYS A 823 1.03 -3.06 23.66
N ARG A 824 1.32 -2.26 24.67
CA ARG A 824 2.04 -0.99 24.55
C ARG A 824 3.33 -1.06 25.34
N VAL A 825 4.37 -0.51 24.74
CA VAL A 825 5.66 -0.33 25.39
C VAL A 825 6.02 1.14 25.25
N GLN A 826 6.22 1.78 26.38
CA GLN A 826 6.62 3.18 26.47
C GLN A 826 8.12 3.27 26.69
N PHE A 827 8.74 4.25 26.04
CA PHE A 827 10.15 4.59 26.14
C PHE A 827 10.21 6.04 26.57
N ILE A 828 10.29 6.26 27.87
CA ILE A 828 10.12 7.58 28.48
C ILE A 828 11.36 8.01 29.26
N ASP A 829 11.63 9.31 29.25
CA ASP A 829 12.49 9.89 30.26
C ASP A 829 11.66 10.19 31.49
N ASP A 830 11.83 9.41 32.57
CA ASP A 830 11.12 9.57 33.85
C ASP A 830 12.02 10.33 34.85
N ASN A 831 11.61 11.54 35.24
CA ASN A 831 12.42 12.41 36.10
C ASN A 831 12.00 12.37 37.58
N PRO A 832 12.94 12.26 38.54
CA PRO A 832 12.64 12.23 39.97
C PRO A 832 11.77 13.39 40.46
N GLY A 833 10.56 13.05 40.93
CA GLY A 833 9.59 14.00 41.45
C GLY A 833 8.35 13.36 42.08
N HIS A 834 7.98 12.16 41.65
CA HIS A 834 6.83 11.41 42.16
C HIS A 834 7.15 9.90 42.32
N ARG A 835 6.21 9.14 42.90
CA ARG A 835 6.42 7.79 43.49
C ARG A 835 6.00 6.63 42.58
N ASP A 836 5.51 6.93 41.39
CA ASP A 836 4.88 6.02 40.43
C ASP A 836 5.89 5.10 39.75
N HIS A 837 7.09 5.57 39.38
CA HIS A 837 8.03 4.75 38.59
C HIS A 837 9.50 4.69 39.03
N GLY A 838 9.86 5.32 40.16
CA GLY A 838 11.20 5.20 40.76
C GLY A 838 12.11 6.39 40.51
N GLY A 839 11.75 7.30 39.60
CA GLY A 839 12.50 8.51 39.28
C GLY A 839 13.71 8.22 38.41
N ASP A 840 13.52 7.37 37.40
CA ASP A 840 14.61 6.78 36.63
C ASP A 840 14.56 7.22 35.15
N LYS A 841 15.56 8.00 34.73
CA LYS A 841 15.61 8.79 33.48
C LYS A 841 15.47 8.09 32.12
N LEU A 842 15.57 6.78 32.03
CA LEU A 842 15.45 6.04 30.76
C LEU A 842 14.59 4.81 31.01
N ALA A 843 13.30 4.99 31.26
CA ALA A 843 12.43 3.89 31.60
C ALA A 843 11.83 3.26 30.34
N ILE A 844 11.91 1.94 30.28
CA ILE A 844 11.12 1.10 29.37
C ILE A 844 9.96 0.56 30.21
N LEU A 845 8.75 0.99 29.89
CA LEU A 845 7.55 0.56 30.58
C LEU A 845 6.69 -0.31 29.67
N GLN A 846 5.93 -1.21 30.27
CA GLN A 846 4.85 -1.93 29.61
C GLN A 846 3.53 -1.48 30.23
N GLU A 847 2.61 -0.99 29.40
CA GLU A 847 1.31 -0.45 29.82
C GLU A 847 1.37 0.61 30.94
N TRP A 848 2.42 1.47 30.94
CA TRP A 848 2.75 2.46 31.97
C TRP A 848 3.04 1.91 33.39
N SER A 849 2.26 0.96 33.85
CA SER A 849 2.31 0.38 35.19
C SER A 849 3.48 -0.57 35.45
N THR A 850 4.06 -1.18 34.42
CA THR A 850 5.09 -2.22 34.58
C THR A 850 6.44 -1.72 34.11
N ASN A 851 7.34 -1.41 35.04
CA ASN A 851 8.73 -1.11 34.72
C ASN A 851 9.46 -2.38 34.24
N LEU A 852 9.98 -2.36 33.02
CA LEU A 852 10.73 -3.46 32.42
C LEU A 852 12.23 -3.30 32.62
N ASP A 853 12.75 -2.08 32.43
CA ASP A 853 14.13 -1.71 32.70
C ASP A 853 14.26 -0.19 32.79
N ASN A 854 15.28 0.29 33.49
CA ASN A 854 15.53 1.71 33.65
C ASN A 854 17.00 2.04 33.88
N TYR A 855 17.40 3.26 33.53
CA TYR A 855 18.73 3.79 33.80
C TYR A 855 18.66 5.16 34.48
N ASN A 856 19.47 5.34 35.52
CA ASN A 856 19.44 6.53 36.36
C ASN A 856 20.43 7.56 35.82
N GLY A 857 19.88 8.61 35.21
CA GLY A 857 20.61 9.72 34.60
C GLY A 857 20.66 10.98 35.45
N ALA A 858 21.49 11.95 35.04
CA ALA A 858 21.63 13.25 35.70
C ALA A 858 21.41 14.45 34.75
N TRP A 859 20.76 14.24 33.60
CA TRP A 859 20.54 15.28 32.59
C TRP A 859 19.19 16.00 32.75
N TYR A 860 19.15 17.23 32.23
CA TYR A 860 18.01 18.14 32.36
C TYR A 860 17.15 18.14 31.09
N MET A 861 15.83 18.03 31.26
CA MET A 861 14.86 17.95 30.18
C MET A 861 14.38 19.30 29.65
N ASN A 862 14.78 20.42 30.25
CA ASN A 862 14.44 21.76 29.74
C ASN A 862 15.30 22.20 28.53
N THR A 863 16.17 21.31 28.05
CA THR A 863 16.93 21.47 26.80
C THR A 863 16.72 20.25 25.93
N PRO A 864 16.70 20.39 24.59
CA PRO A 864 16.53 19.27 23.67
C PRO A 864 17.49 18.11 23.95
N GLN A 865 16.93 16.96 24.32
CA GLN A 865 17.63 15.70 24.51
C GLN A 865 17.31 14.74 23.36
N ARG A 866 18.30 13.94 22.94
CA ARG A 866 18.17 13.00 21.82
C ARG A 866 18.12 11.56 22.30
N TYR A 867 17.19 10.81 21.75
CA TYR A 867 16.98 9.41 22.10
C TYR A 867 16.86 8.54 20.86
N GLU A 868 17.20 7.27 21.03
CA GLU A 868 16.99 6.20 20.06
C GLU A 868 16.30 5.01 20.72
N VAL A 869 15.25 4.51 20.10
CA VAL A 869 14.58 3.27 20.43
C VAL A 869 14.83 2.29 19.30
N ILE A 870 15.36 1.11 19.61
CA ILE A 870 15.49 -0.01 18.68
C ILE A 870 14.49 -1.09 19.11
N VAL A 871 13.70 -1.57 18.15
CA VAL A 871 12.76 -2.68 18.31
C VAL A 871 13.18 -3.79 17.36
N GLU A 872 13.68 -4.89 17.90
CA GLU A 872 14.07 -6.08 17.15
C GLU A 872 13.09 -7.23 17.37
N LYS A 873 12.51 -7.75 16.28
CA LYS A 873 11.60 -8.89 16.37
C LYS A 873 12.36 -10.22 16.40
N GLY A 874 12.29 -10.88 17.54
CA GLY A 874 12.64 -12.29 17.72
C GLY A 874 11.53 -13.24 17.28
N SER A 875 11.73 -14.55 17.50
CA SER A 875 10.75 -15.58 17.13
C SER A 875 9.44 -15.51 17.93
N ARG A 876 9.51 -15.04 19.19
CA ARG A 876 8.37 -14.84 20.11
C ARG A 876 8.52 -13.61 21.01
N THR A 877 9.59 -12.83 20.81
CA THR A 877 9.99 -11.69 21.63
C THR A 877 10.14 -10.43 20.80
N LEU A 878 10.02 -9.27 21.44
CA LEU A 878 10.61 -8.02 20.98
C LEU A 878 11.76 -7.70 21.92
N ASP A 879 12.95 -7.60 21.36
CA ASP A 879 14.12 -7.12 22.07
C ASP A 879 14.20 -5.61 21.85
N LEU A 880 14.30 -4.88 22.96
CA LEU A 880 14.10 -3.45 23.03
C LEU A 880 15.36 -2.79 23.57
N THR A 881 15.84 -1.75 22.91
CA THR A 881 16.96 -0.95 23.37
C THR A 881 16.58 0.50 23.34
N PHE A 882 16.69 1.19 24.47
CA PHE A 882 16.38 2.60 24.60
C PHE A 882 17.62 3.38 25.01
N THR A 883 18.12 4.22 24.12
CA THR A 883 19.40 4.90 24.26
C THR A 883 19.21 6.40 24.37
N HIS A 884 19.69 7.01 25.45
CA HIS A 884 19.95 8.45 25.50
C HIS A 884 21.30 8.74 24.85
N THR A 885 21.32 9.67 23.90
CA THR A 885 22.54 10.12 23.22
C THR A 885 22.80 11.59 23.55
N PRO A 886 23.43 11.89 24.70
CA PRO A 886 23.69 13.28 25.09
C PRO A 886 24.70 13.96 24.18
N ASN A 887 24.64 15.29 24.16
CA ASN A 887 25.52 16.14 23.35
C ASN A 887 26.99 16.14 23.82
N LEU A 888 27.29 15.83 25.10
CA LEU A 888 28.65 15.97 25.67
C LEU A 888 29.10 14.79 26.55
N ALA A 889 28.29 13.73 26.68
CA ALA A 889 28.58 12.57 27.53
C ALA A 889 28.44 11.25 26.74
N GLY A 890 28.92 10.15 27.31
CA GLY A 890 28.73 8.83 26.70
C GLY A 890 27.26 8.44 26.66
N SER A 891 26.85 7.67 25.65
CA SER A 891 25.50 7.13 25.56
C SER A 891 25.17 6.26 26.79
N ARG A 892 23.87 6.24 27.12
CA ARG A 892 23.30 5.41 28.19
C ARG A 892 22.14 4.64 27.60
N GLU A 893 22.00 3.39 28.00
CA GLU A 893 20.99 2.50 27.45
C GLU A 893 20.25 1.76 28.57
N SER A 894 18.97 1.54 28.32
CA SER A 894 18.13 0.56 29.00
C SER A 894 17.71 -0.49 27.98
N THR A 895 17.58 -1.73 28.41
CA THR A 895 17.23 -2.86 27.54
C THR A 895 16.18 -3.75 28.17
N ALA A 896 15.20 -4.17 27.37
CA ALA A 896 14.16 -5.08 27.82
C ALA A 896 13.82 -6.12 26.74
N SER A 897 13.19 -7.22 27.13
CA SER A 897 12.64 -8.19 26.19
C SER A 897 11.20 -8.51 26.56
N VAL A 898 10.28 -8.27 25.63
CA VAL A 898 8.84 -8.47 25.85
C VAL A 898 8.38 -9.71 25.08
N GLN A 899 7.65 -10.61 25.75
CA GLN A 899 7.00 -11.75 25.09
C GLN A 899 5.75 -11.29 24.34
N VAL A 900 5.73 -11.47 23.02
CA VAL A 900 4.69 -10.89 22.14
C VAL A 900 4.00 -11.89 21.22
N GLY A 901 4.43 -13.16 21.22
CA GLY A 901 3.88 -14.15 20.28
C GLY A 901 4.13 -13.75 18.82
N GLN A 902 3.08 -13.70 17.99
CA GLN A 902 3.17 -13.19 16.60
C GLN A 902 2.67 -11.74 16.52
N ALA A 903 3.57 -10.77 16.70
CA ALA A 903 3.26 -9.37 16.39
C ALA A 903 2.98 -9.20 14.89
N THR A 904 1.75 -8.75 14.55
CA THR A 904 1.27 -8.59 13.17
C THR A 904 1.39 -7.17 12.61
N GLY A 905 1.81 -6.21 13.44
CA GLY A 905 1.98 -4.81 13.05
C GLY A 905 2.29 -3.92 14.24
N PHE A 906 2.80 -2.72 13.97
CA PHE A 906 3.27 -1.76 14.97
C PHE A 906 2.70 -0.36 14.69
N ARG A 907 2.46 0.40 15.75
CA ARG A 907 2.06 1.81 15.69
C ARG A 907 2.99 2.61 16.59
N LEU A 908 3.40 3.78 16.11
CA LEU A 908 4.26 4.71 16.84
C LEU A 908 3.44 5.90 17.30
N PHE A 909 3.56 6.22 18.58
CA PHE A 909 2.96 7.38 19.22
C PHE A 909 4.05 8.24 19.86
N ALA A 910 3.86 9.56 19.84
CA ALA A 910 4.50 10.44 20.82
C ALA A 910 3.66 10.37 22.09
N THR A 911 4.29 10.33 23.27
CA THR A 911 3.58 10.11 24.53
C THR A 911 4.11 11.00 25.66
N ILE A 912 3.22 11.40 26.55
CA ILE A 912 3.54 12.08 27.81
C ILE A 912 2.57 11.61 28.91
N ASP A 913 3.10 11.38 30.09
CA ASP A 913 2.37 11.32 31.36
C ASP A 913 2.98 12.42 32.25
N ASN A 914 2.16 13.35 32.73
CA ASN A 914 2.65 14.43 33.59
C ASN A 914 1.50 15.12 34.33
N ASP A 915 1.51 14.99 35.65
CA ASP A 915 0.53 15.57 36.57
C ASP A 915 0.85 17.01 37.02
N GLN A 916 2.04 17.52 36.70
CA GLN A 916 2.53 18.85 37.13
C GLN A 916 2.44 19.93 36.05
N GLY A 917 1.81 19.65 34.90
CA GLY A 917 1.50 20.68 33.91
C GLY A 917 2.68 21.09 33.02
N ASN A 918 3.70 20.24 32.82
CA ASN A 918 4.81 20.54 31.91
C ASN A 918 4.61 19.85 30.55
N ASP A 919 4.45 20.63 29.49
CA ASP A 919 4.26 20.10 28.14
C ASP A 919 5.54 19.42 27.58
N ALA A 920 5.36 18.46 26.68
CA ALA A 920 6.44 17.82 25.92
C ALA A 920 6.53 18.42 24.50
N TYR A 921 7.74 18.87 24.14
CA TYR A 921 8.05 19.45 22.85
C TYR A 921 9.05 18.58 22.12
N PHE A 922 8.60 17.91 21.06
CA PHE A 922 9.48 17.15 20.16
C PHE A 922 9.90 18.04 19.00
N ASP A 923 11.20 18.31 18.87
CA ASP A 923 11.71 19.06 17.72
C ASP A 923 11.52 18.23 16.43
N TRP A 924 11.77 16.93 16.53
CA TRP A 924 11.58 15.95 15.46
C TRP A 924 11.46 14.53 16.01
N ILE A 925 10.75 13.69 15.25
CA ILE A 925 10.63 12.24 15.46
C ILE A 925 10.83 11.57 14.10
N VAL A 926 11.69 10.57 13.99
CA VAL A 926 11.94 9.80 12.77
C VAL A 926 11.96 8.31 13.05
N ALA A 927 11.54 7.50 12.09
CA ALA A 927 11.65 6.05 12.16
C ALA A 927 11.97 5.43 10.79
N ALA A 928 12.74 4.35 10.81
CA ALA A 928 13.09 3.56 9.62
C ALA A 928 13.41 2.11 9.99
N SER A 929 13.58 1.25 8.98
CA SER A 929 13.98 -0.15 9.17
C SER A 929 15.34 -0.27 9.88
N TYR A 930 15.45 -1.26 10.76
CA TYR A 930 16.69 -1.63 11.44
C TYR A 930 17.16 -3.03 10.96
N PRO A 931 18.48 -3.28 10.81
CA PRO A 931 19.61 -2.42 11.16
C PRO A 931 19.93 -1.34 10.11
N TYR A 932 20.49 -0.22 10.57
CA TYR A 932 21.22 0.75 9.74
C TYR A 932 22.72 0.70 10.07
N GLU A 933 23.56 1.21 9.17
CA GLU A 933 25.02 1.24 9.37
C GLU A 933 25.51 2.64 9.76
N THR A 934 26.45 2.68 10.73
CA THR A 934 27.13 3.91 11.17
C THR A 934 28.58 3.91 10.70
N TYR A 935 29.02 5.04 10.16
CA TYR A 935 30.38 5.26 9.66
C TYR A 935 31.08 6.39 10.39
N THR A 936 32.23 6.07 10.99
CA THR A 936 33.07 7.02 11.73
C THR A 936 34.10 7.71 10.83
N THR A 937 34.71 8.80 11.32
CA THR A 937 35.79 9.49 10.57
C THR A 937 36.95 8.58 10.16
N SER A 938 37.26 7.56 10.95
CA SER A 938 38.34 6.61 10.64
C SER A 938 38.05 5.69 9.45
N GLN A 939 36.77 5.53 9.11
CA GLN A 939 36.30 4.65 8.04
C GLN A 939 36.09 5.40 6.72
N ILE A 940 35.82 6.70 6.76
CA ILE A 940 35.67 7.52 5.56
C ILE A 940 37.02 8.06 5.07
N ARG A 941 37.14 8.32 3.78
CA ARG A 941 38.31 8.96 3.18
C ARG A 941 37.97 10.37 2.73
N THR A 942 38.74 11.35 3.17
CA THR A 942 38.60 12.74 2.76
C THR A 942 39.85 13.25 2.03
N THR A 943 39.67 14.22 1.14
CA THR A 943 40.80 14.97 0.53
C THR A 943 41.03 16.28 1.28
N PRO A 944 42.23 16.88 1.22
CA PRO A 944 42.44 18.25 1.69
C PRO A 944 41.45 19.22 1.05
N SER A 945 41.14 20.29 1.77
CA SER A 945 40.27 21.35 1.26
C SER A 945 40.89 22.04 0.06
N GLU A 946 40.13 22.11 -1.01
CA GLU A 946 40.39 23.02 -2.11
C GLU A 946 39.67 24.34 -1.77
N SER A 947 40.36 25.47 -1.93
CA SER A 947 39.70 26.77 -1.98
C SER A 947 39.24 27.03 -3.41
N ILE A 948 38.18 27.80 -3.55
CA ILE A 948 37.82 28.36 -4.85
C ILE A 948 39.08 29.05 -5.45
N PRO A 949 39.47 28.79 -6.72
CA PRO A 949 40.73 29.29 -7.28
C PRO A 949 40.83 30.82 -7.29
N SER A 950 41.99 31.38 -6.92
CA SER A 950 42.28 32.82 -6.98
C SER A 950 42.79 33.26 -8.36
N VAL A 951 42.27 34.39 -8.80
CA VAL A 951 42.38 35.15 -10.07
C VAL A 951 43.78 35.19 -10.76
N GLY A 952 43.90 34.54 -11.93
CA GLY A 952 44.81 34.89 -13.03
C GLY A 952 44.79 33.96 -14.26
N GLY A 953 43.81 34.05 -15.17
CA GLY A 953 43.83 33.28 -16.44
C GLY A 953 42.58 33.45 -17.34
N TYR A 954 42.73 33.19 -18.66
CA TYR A 954 41.61 33.20 -19.64
C TYR A 954 40.43 32.36 -19.14
N SER A 955 39.22 32.88 -19.27
CA SER A 955 38.00 32.17 -18.87
C SER A 955 37.49 31.28 -19.98
N THR A 956 36.81 30.19 -19.62
CA THR A 956 35.98 29.46 -20.58
C THR A 956 34.88 30.41 -21.07
N ALA A 957 34.77 30.52 -22.38
CA ALA A 957 33.86 31.44 -23.03
C ALA A 957 33.07 30.70 -24.09
N ARG A 958 31.82 31.10 -24.28
CA ARG A 958 30.91 30.48 -25.23
C ARG A 958 30.28 31.55 -26.11
N VAL A 959 30.04 31.19 -27.35
CA VAL A 959 29.20 31.99 -28.23
C VAL A 959 28.07 31.13 -28.77
N TYR A 960 26.86 31.67 -28.64
CA TYR A 960 25.63 31.09 -29.15
C TYR A 960 25.18 31.87 -30.37
N ASP A 961 25.01 31.21 -31.51
CA ASP A 961 24.18 31.70 -32.60
C ASP A 961 22.74 31.25 -32.34
N ILE A 962 21.90 32.20 -31.94
CA ILE A 962 20.50 31.97 -31.57
C ILE A 962 19.52 32.29 -32.71
N GLN A 963 20.03 32.64 -33.90
CA GLN A 963 19.18 32.88 -35.07
C GLN A 963 18.22 31.72 -35.38
N PRO A 964 18.62 30.43 -35.24
CA PRO A 964 17.71 29.33 -35.51
C PRO A 964 16.49 29.27 -34.58
N PHE A 965 16.63 29.71 -33.32
CA PHE A 965 15.53 29.85 -32.37
C PHE A 965 14.62 31.02 -32.75
N ILE A 966 15.22 32.17 -33.09
CA ILE A 966 14.51 33.37 -33.53
C ILE A 966 13.64 33.05 -34.76
N ASP A 967 14.19 32.36 -35.76
CA ASP A 967 13.48 31.95 -36.96
C ASP A 967 12.26 31.08 -36.63
N CYS A 968 12.42 30.13 -35.70
CA CYS A 968 11.31 29.28 -35.26
C CYS A 968 10.22 30.06 -34.52
N ILE A 969 10.57 31.03 -33.67
CA ILE A 969 9.59 31.87 -32.99
C ILE A 969 8.84 32.75 -33.99
N GLN A 970 9.56 33.43 -34.89
CA GLN A 970 8.96 34.31 -35.91
C GLN A 970 8.07 33.53 -36.88
N ALA A 971 8.44 32.29 -37.20
CA ALA A 971 7.61 31.38 -38.00
C ALA A 971 6.54 30.65 -37.16
N GLN A 972 6.31 31.06 -35.90
CA GLN A 972 5.32 30.53 -34.98
C GLN A 972 5.37 29.00 -34.79
N LYS A 973 6.58 28.42 -34.86
CA LYS A 973 6.80 26.99 -34.72
C LYS A 973 6.70 26.50 -33.28
N TYR A 974 6.51 25.19 -33.14
CA TYR A 974 6.37 24.47 -31.89
C TYR A 974 7.64 23.69 -31.54
N PHE A 975 7.86 23.52 -30.23
CA PHE A 975 8.95 22.74 -29.64
C PHE A 975 8.37 21.63 -28.78
N GLY A 976 8.87 20.42 -28.93
CA GLY A 976 8.55 19.28 -28.08
C GLY A 976 9.35 19.32 -26.80
N VAL A 977 8.66 19.45 -25.66
CA VAL A 977 9.28 19.67 -24.35
C VAL A 977 8.58 18.86 -23.27
N GLU A 978 9.37 18.26 -22.37
CA GLU A 978 8.87 17.51 -21.23
C GLU A 978 8.21 18.43 -20.19
N GLY A 979 7.16 17.97 -19.52
CA GLY A 979 6.47 18.78 -18.52
C GLY A 979 5.40 19.73 -19.07
N ALA A 980 5.29 19.88 -20.40
CA ALA A 980 4.33 20.77 -21.03
C ALA A 980 3.05 20.01 -21.45
N PRO A 981 1.85 20.63 -21.47
CA PRO A 981 0.65 20.00 -22.00
C PRO A 981 0.87 19.41 -23.39
N SER A 982 0.66 18.10 -23.50
CA SER A 982 0.58 17.35 -24.74
C SER A 982 -0.64 17.75 -25.56
N PHE A 983 -0.70 17.28 -26.81
CA PHE A 983 -1.90 17.48 -27.64
C PHE A 983 -3.19 16.95 -26.97
N PHE A 984 -3.10 15.87 -26.18
CA PHE A 984 -4.26 15.30 -25.48
C PHE A 984 -4.72 16.22 -24.35
N GLU A 985 -3.79 16.70 -23.54
CA GLU A 985 -4.09 17.67 -22.48
C GLU A 985 -4.61 18.99 -23.06
N ARG A 986 -4.16 19.38 -24.26
CA ARG A 986 -4.70 20.54 -24.98
C ARG A 986 -6.13 20.33 -25.45
N LEU A 987 -6.51 19.12 -25.86
CA LEU A 987 -7.92 18.77 -26.09
C LEU A 987 -8.73 18.80 -24.79
N GLU A 988 -8.10 18.54 -23.65
CA GLU A 988 -8.67 18.63 -22.30
C GLU A 988 -8.56 20.04 -21.68
N GLY A 989 -8.23 21.05 -22.49
CA GLY A 989 -8.27 22.46 -22.06
C GLY A 989 -6.98 22.97 -21.44
N GLY A 990 -5.89 22.22 -21.58
CA GLY A 990 -4.57 22.51 -21.04
C GLY A 990 -4.34 21.98 -19.63
N ASP A 991 -5.27 21.20 -19.08
CA ASP A 991 -5.15 20.58 -17.76
C ASP A 991 -4.09 19.46 -17.76
N THR A 992 -3.16 19.52 -16.82
CA THR A 992 -2.06 18.54 -16.65
C THR A 992 -2.39 17.43 -15.65
N THR A 993 -3.64 17.35 -15.17
CA THR A 993 -4.11 16.29 -14.26
C THR A 993 -3.82 14.88 -14.81
N ASN A 994 -3.95 14.69 -16.13
CA ASN A 994 -3.70 13.42 -16.81
C ASN A 994 -2.24 13.24 -17.30
N GLN A 995 -1.34 14.18 -17.00
CA GLN A 995 0.02 14.20 -17.53
C GLN A 995 0.79 12.91 -17.25
N ASN A 996 0.82 12.47 -15.99
CA ASN A 996 1.50 11.24 -15.57
C ASN A 996 0.94 9.99 -16.28
N TYR A 997 -0.37 9.98 -16.54
CA TYR A 997 -1.00 8.91 -17.31
C TYR A 997 -0.49 8.93 -18.76
N TYR A 998 -0.49 10.10 -19.41
CA TYR A 998 -0.04 10.26 -20.79
C TYR A 998 1.44 9.97 -20.99
N GLU A 999 2.31 10.44 -20.10
CA GLU A 999 3.76 10.16 -20.17
C GLU A 999 4.06 8.67 -20.00
N ARG A 1000 3.34 7.98 -19.10
CA ARG A 1000 3.51 6.54 -18.89
C ARG A 1000 3.07 5.72 -20.10
N ILE A 1001 1.90 6.02 -20.68
CA ILE A 1001 1.46 5.30 -21.87
C ILE A 1001 2.35 5.62 -23.07
N ALA A 1002 2.78 6.87 -23.24
CA ALA A 1002 3.71 7.27 -24.29
C ALA A 1002 5.03 6.53 -24.18
N ALA A 1003 5.62 6.45 -22.98
CA ALA A 1003 6.87 5.70 -22.77
C ALA A 1003 6.74 4.21 -23.14
N LYS A 1004 5.58 3.59 -22.90
CA LYS A 1004 5.30 2.21 -23.33
C LYS A 1004 5.24 2.10 -24.85
N MET A 1005 4.60 3.06 -25.51
CA MET A 1005 4.48 3.04 -26.97
C MET A 1005 5.80 3.38 -27.68
N GLN A 1006 6.54 4.37 -27.20
CA GLN A 1006 7.88 4.74 -27.70
C GLN A 1006 8.85 3.56 -27.63
N ARG A 1007 8.79 2.73 -26.57
CA ARG A 1007 9.61 1.50 -26.50
C ARG A 1007 9.39 0.54 -27.66
N THR A 1008 8.16 0.50 -28.18
CA THR A 1008 7.79 -0.41 -29.26
C THR A 1008 8.08 0.22 -30.62
N VAL A 1009 7.81 1.52 -30.79
CA VAL A 1009 7.94 2.23 -32.08
C VAL A 1009 9.36 2.75 -32.32
N TYR A 1010 10.01 3.32 -31.30
CA TYR A 1010 11.32 3.98 -31.36
C TYR A 1010 12.44 3.22 -30.63
N GLY A 1011 12.15 2.09 -29.99
CA GLY A 1011 13.14 1.32 -29.22
C GLY A 1011 13.55 2.03 -27.93
N THR A 1012 14.85 2.28 -27.72
CA THR A 1012 15.33 2.92 -26.48
C THR A 1012 15.20 4.45 -26.49
N ALA A 1013 14.86 5.07 -27.63
CA ALA A 1013 14.73 6.51 -27.73
C ALA A 1013 13.51 7.02 -26.96
N ARG A 1014 13.68 8.13 -26.24
CA ARG A 1014 12.60 8.85 -25.57
C ARG A 1014 12.43 10.25 -26.11
N TYR A 1015 11.18 10.59 -26.40
CA TYR A 1015 10.78 11.91 -26.86
C TYR A 1015 9.74 12.49 -25.89
N PRO A 1016 9.76 13.80 -25.63
CA PRO A 1016 8.70 14.44 -24.87
C PRO A 1016 7.37 14.35 -25.62
N ILE A 1017 6.26 14.43 -24.89
CA ILE A 1017 4.90 14.52 -25.45
C ILE A 1017 4.30 15.92 -25.39
N GLY A 1018 4.90 16.81 -24.59
CA GLY A 1018 4.43 18.19 -24.43
C GLY A 1018 4.79 19.08 -25.60
N LEU A 1019 3.97 20.09 -25.86
CA LEU A 1019 4.11 20.99 -27.01
C LEU A 1019 4.27 22.43 -26.56
N ILE A 1020 5.40 23.09 -26.76
CA ILE A 1020 5.58 24.52 -26.45
C ILE A 1020 5.50 25.40 -27.68
N SER A 1021 4.82 26.54 -27.54
CA SER A 1021 4.81 27.60 -28.53
C SER A 1021 4.67 28.97 -27.86
N PHE A 1022 5.20 30.00 -28.52
CA PHE A 1022 5.23 31.36 -27.99
C PHE A 1022 4.18 32.23 -28.67
N ILE A 1023 3.49 33.06 -27.89
CA ILE A 1023 2.55 34.06 -28.42
C ILE A 1023 3.29 35.38 -28.60
N LEU A 1024 3.23 35.94 -29.82
CA LEU A 1024 3.80 37.24 -30.12
C LEU A 1024 2.70 38.33 -30.10
N PRO A 1025 2.88 39.41 -29.34
CA PRO A 1025 1.87 40.46 -29.12
C PRO A 1025 1.28 41.10 -30.36
N LYS A 1026 2.10 41.26 -31.40
CA LYS A 1026 1.73 41.95 -32.63
C LYS A 1026 0.88 41.07 -33.56
N ASP A 1027 0.93 39.76 -33.36
CA ASP A 1027 0.14 38.80 -34.14
C ASP A 1027 -1.29 38.64 -33.58
N LEU A 1028 -1.57 39.29 -32.46
CA LEU A 1028 -2.90 39.31 -31.87
C LEU A 1028 -3.75 40.43 -32.50
N PRO A 1029 -5.00 40.12 -32.89
CA PRO A 1029 -6.00 41.13 -33.22
C PRO A 1029 -6.13 42.20 -32.12
N PRO A 1030 -6.46 43.47 -32.44
CA PRO A 1030 -6.55 44.54 -31.44
C PRO A 1030 -7.52 44.26 -30.27
N ASN A 1031 -8.56 43.47 -30.51
CA ASN A 1031 -9.54 43.01 -29.51
C ASN A 1031 -9.03 41.86 -28.61
N LEU A 1032 -7.84 41.33 -28.91
CA LEU A 1032 -7.08 40.38 -28.11
C LEU A 1032 -5.84 41.03 -27.46
N ASN A 1033 -5.69 42.37 -27.55
CA ASN A 1033 -4.62 43.12 -26.88
C ASN A 1033 -4.62 42.98 -25.34
N PHE A 1034 -5.70 42.48 -24.73
CA PHE A 1034 -5.67 42.14 -23.29
C PHE A 1034 -4.74 40.95 -22.98
N LEU A 1035 -4.43 40.11 -23.98
CA LEU A 1035 -3.38 39.08 -23.88
C LEU A 1035 -1.97 39.70 -23.95
N VAL A 1036 -1.83 40.93 -24.45
CA VAL A 1036 -0.58 41.70 -24.47
C VAL A 1036 -0.38 42.38 -23.11
N ARG A 1037 0.56 41.87 -22.31
CA ARG A 1037 0.91 42.40 -20.97
C ARG A 1037 2.26 43.15 -20.98
N LYS A 1038 2.77 43.61 -19.82
CA LYS A 1038 4.12 44.20 -19.70
C LYS A 1038 5.26 43.20 -20.00
N GLN A 1039 5.00 41.90 -19.86
CA GLN A 1039 5.83 40.77 -20.33
C GLN A 1039 5.07 40.06 -21.47
N PRO A 1040 5.21 40.55 -22.71
CA PRO A 1040 4.23 40.35 -23.76
C PRO A 1040 4.44 39.04 -24.57
N ALA A 1041 5.60 38.37 -24.48
CA ALA A 1041 5.74 36.99 -24.96
C ALA A 1041 5.65 36.01 -23.78
N ALA A 1042 4.51 35.34 -23.65
CA ALA A 1042 4.25 34.33 -22.62
C ALA A 1042 4.29 32.92 -23.24
N ASP A 1043 4.94 31.99 -22.53
CA ASP A 1043 4.80 30.56 -22.80
C ASP A 1043 3.32 30.17 -22.64
N TYR A 1044 2.76 29.48 -23.64
CA TYR A 1044 1.36 29.08 -23.64
C TYR A 1044 0.96 28.23 -22.41
N ILE A 1045 1.93 27.58 -21.73
CA ILE A 1045 1.73 26.73 -20.54
C ILE A 1045 0.92 27.46 -19.46
N TYR A 1046 0.96 28.79 -19.42
CA TYR A 1046 0.32 29.57 -18.38
C TYR A 1046 -0.95 30.32 -18.78
N LEU A 1047 -1.58 29.99 -19.91
CA LEU A 1047 -2.87 30.58 -20.26
C LEU A 1047 -4.05 29.94 -19.51
N ASN A 1048 -3.91 29.69 -18.20
CA ASN A 1048 -5.09 29.46 -17.36
C ASN A 1048 -5.78 30.81 -17.14
N TYR A 1049 -6.77 31.12 -17.99
CA TYR A 1049 -7.51 32.39 -17.99
C TYR A 1049 -8.12 32.74 -16.61
N ARG A 1050 -8.29 31.76 -15.72
CA ARG A 1050 -8.95 31.93 -14.42
C ARG A 1050 -8.02 32.42 -13.30
N ASP A 1051 -6.73 32.06 -13.32
CA ASP A 1051 -5.79 32.28 -12.21
C ASP A 1051 -4.44 32.89 -12.62
N TYR A 1052 -4.29 33.37 -13.86
CA TYR A 1052 -3.02 33.96 -14.30
C TYR A 1052 -2.77 35.33 -13.67
N SER A 1053 -2.10 35.32 -12.52
CA SER A 1053 -1.63 36.51 -11.81
C SER A 1053 -0.70 37.35 -12.71
N SER A 1054 -0.83 38.67 -12.60
CA SER A 1054 0.10 39.66 -13.15
C SER A 1054 1.58 39.24 -13.02
N ASN A 1055 2.35 39.30 -14.12
CA ASN A 1055 3.82 39.15 -14.21
C ASN A 1055 4.41 37.99 -13.37
N ASP A 1056 4.92 36.93 -14.02
CA ASP A 1056 5.75 35.96 -13.30
C ASP A 1056 7.08 36.64 -12.88
N PRO A 1057 7.35 36.79 -11.57
CA PRO A 1057 8.58 37.43 -11.09
C PRO A 1057 9.84 36.64 -11.47
N ASN A 1058 9.71 35.36 -11.82
CA ASN A 1058 10.82 34.49 -12.21
C ASN A 1058 11.17 34.59 -13.70
N SER A 1059 10.30 35.17 -14.53
CA SER A 1059 10.52 35.31 -15.97
C SER A 1059 11.64 36.30 -16.28
N LYS A 1060 12.58 35.90 -17.14
CA LYS A 1060 13.78 36.70 -17.50
C LYS A 1060 13.83 36.99 -18.99
N LYS A 1061 14.42 38.14 -19.35
CA LYS A 1061 14.68 38.51 -20.75
C LYS A 1061 15.69 37.54 -21.36
N VAL A 1062 15.49 37.19 -22.62
CA VAL A 1062 16.42 36.34 -23.37
C VAL A 1062 17.49 37.20 -24.05
N PHE A 1063 18.76 36.93 -23.76
CA PHE A 1063 19.90 37.59 -24.42
C PHE A 1063 19.90 37.32 -25.92
N GLY A 1064 20.20 38.36 -26.72
CA GLY A 1064 20.10 38.33 -28.18
C GLY A 1064 18.68 38.50 -28.75
N ILE A 1065 17.62 38.43 -27.94
CA ILE A 1065 16.26 38.82 -28.36
C ILE A 1065 15.84 40.13 -27.70
N SER A 1066 15.98 40.26 -26.37
CA SER A 1066 15.35 41.32 -25.58
C SER A 1066 16.31 42.22 -24.79
N THR A 1067 17.62 41.98 -24.88
CA THR A 1067 18.66 42.80 -24.23
C THR A 1067 19.74 43.18 -25.25
N ASN A 1068 20.20 44.43 -25.24
CA ASN A 1068 21.34 45.02 -25.99
C ASN A 1068 21.81 44.25 -27.24
N GLY A 1069 21.39 44.71 -28.43
CA GLY A 1069 21.76 44.13 -29.73
C GLY A 1069 20.74 43.15 -30.32
N GLY A 1070 19.57 43.01 -29.68
CA GLY A 1070 18.46 42.20 -30.18
C GLY A 1070 17.92 42.69 -31.52
N VAL A 1071 17.40 41.74 -32.32
CA VAL A 1071 16.82 41.99 -33.64
C VAL A 1071 15.77 43.11 -33.52
N SER A 1072 16.01 44.30 -34.08
CA SER A 1072 14.91 45.23 -34.33
C SER A 1072 14.09 44.69 -35.52
N SER A 1073 13.42 43.56 -35.31
CA SER A 1073 12.43 43.04 -36.25
C SER A 1073 11.09 43.63 -35.90
N LEU A 1074 10.23 43.78 -36.90
CA LEU A 1074 8.85 44.20 -36.70
C LEU A 1074 8.04 43.25 -35.79
N LEU A 1075 8.52 42.05 -35.42
CA LEU A 1075 7.75 40.97 -34.76
C LEU A 1075 8.21 40.63 -33.34
N LEU A 1076 9.50 40.78 -33.03
CA LEU A 1076 10.08 40.56 -31.70
C LEU A 1076 10.48 41.91 -31.11
N ASP A 1077 9.73 42.36 -30.10
CA ASP A 1077 10.01 43.59 -29.35
C ASP A 1077 11.02 43.32 -28.21
N GLU A 1078 11.51 44.37 -27.53
CA GLU A 1078 12.47 44.38 -26.42
C GLU A 1078 12.04 43.57 -25.16
N ASN A 1079 10.99 42.76 -25.27
CA ASN A 1079 10.20 42.21 -24.17
C ASN A 1079 9.80 40.72 -24.41
N PHE A 1080 10.71 39.89 -24.92
CA PHE A 1080 10.59 38.43 -24.95
C PHE A 1080 11.17 37.83 -23.65
N TYR A 1081 10.33 37.10 -22.92
CA TYR A 1081 10.68 36.53 -21.61
C TYR A 1081 10.49 35.01 -21.63
N LEU A 1082 11.33 34.30 -20.87
CA LEU A 1082 11.15 32.89 -20.56
C LEU A 1082 11.36 32.66 -19.06
N THR A 1083 10.66 31.68 -18.50
CA THR A 1083 10.98 31.19 -17.15
C THR A 1083 12.27 30.36 -17.20
N PRO A 1084 13.04 30.29 -16.10
CA PRO A 1084 14.20 29.41 -16.01
C PRO A 1084 13.87 27.94 -16.29
N GLU A 1085 12.65 27.51 -15.98
CA GLU A 1085 12.20 26.14 -16.24
C GLU A 1085 12.06 25.87 -17.74
N ILE A 1086 11.35 26.73 -18.47
CA ILE A 1086 11.16 26.53 -19.92
C ILE A 1086 12.45 26.77 -20.69
N ALA A 1087 13.25 27.77 -20.31
CA ALA A 1087 14.54 27.97 -20.93
C ALA A 1087 15.47 26.77 -20.73
N ARG A 1088 15.48 26.09 -19.57
CA ARG A 1088 16.28 24.85 -19.40
C ARG A 1088 15.82 23.74 -20.32
N LYS A 1089 14.51 23.65 -20.55
CA LYS A 1089 13.92 22.66 -21.43
C LYS A 1089 14.17 22.97 -22.93
N VAL A 1090 14.24 24.25 -23.30
CA VAL A 1090 14.45 24.71 -24.69
C VAL A 1090 15.93 24.88 -25.05
N PHE A 1091 16.75 25.39 -24.14
CA PHE A 1091 18.16 25.69 -24.38
C PHE A 1091 19.13 24.74 -23.70
N GLY A 1092 18.64 23.78 -22.91
CA GLY A 1092 19.46 22.99 -21.99
C GLY A 1092 19.91 23.80 -20.78
N VAL A 1093 20.46 23.13 -19.76
CA VAL A 1093 20.87 23.79 -18.50
C VAL A 1093 21.87 24.93 -18.73
N GLN A 1094 22.90 24.67 -19.54
CA GLN A 1094 23.93 25.66 -19.84
C GLN A 1094 23.39 26.81 -20.70
N GLY A 1095 22.68 26.50 -21.80
CA GLY A 1095 22.11 27.53 -22.67
C GLY A 1095 21.09 28.40 -21.94
N ALA A 1096 20.30 27.84 -21.02
CA ALA A 1096 19.35 28.60 -20.21
C ALA A 1096 20.05 29.53 -19.21
N SER A 1097 21.13 29.07 -18.58
CA SER A 1097 21.96 29.90 -17.70
C SER A 1097 22.52 31.09 -18.46
N ASP A 1098 23.11 30.82 -19.63
CA ASP A 1098 23.82 31.82 -20.41
C ASP A 1098 22.87 32.79 -21.13
N LEU A 1099 21.72 32.31 -21.61
CA LEU A 1099 20.75 33.11 -22.38
C LEU A 1099 19.70 33.82 -21.51
N LEU A 1100 19.52 33.46 -20.22
CA LEU A 1100 18.60 34.16 -19.29
C LEU A 1100 19.29 34.93 -18.15
N GLN A 1101 20.46 34.51 -17.71
CA GLN A 1101 21.11 35.02 -16.49
C GLN A 1101 22.53 35.53 -16.75
N GLY A 1102 22.63 36.36 -17.79
CA GLY A 1102 23.85 37.02 -18.24
C GLY A 1102 24.92 37.20 -17.18
#